data_AF-A0A847FL33-F1
#
_entry.id   AF-A0A847FL33-F1
#
_cell.length_a   1.000
_cell.length_b   1.000
_cell.length_c   1.000
_cell.angle_alpha   90.00
_cell.angle_beta   90.00
_cell.angle_gamma   90.00
#
_symmetry.space_group_name_H-M   'P 1'
#
loop_
_entity.id
_entity.type
_entity.pdbx_description
1 polymer ?
#
loop_
_entity_poly.entity_id
_entity_poly.type
_entity_poly.pdbx_seq_one_letter_code
_entity_poly.pdbx_strand_id
1 'polypeptide(L)'
;MARNIMLAMANATHRRITVSSLAVALLLGLAVSALAQQATDTPRGVTRNALIEPSPGGPDLEAGYRYGVTQAPDVADLAIEKQALAASVTAGEELTYAITVTNLGPGAATGVNVLVLVPPGSRVVAITADNPFSGSEFCTLNGTCELGTLPSPTSGISLANDTPGQADGSIINRTVTIESDDLPAGATIVDVDLTIEFEKIDHENCSLPANLADSYNKEIVFYLTSPGGTRVVLVESQYNWGGSGLGSTYTAIKYGGDVTATFDDSATSVVGPMPESGTFRPVQPLAAFDGESPFGMWTLTAGDDNVQDALCLARFELAVTAVADVEATVSLVLGVDPDYAGDALVNQVRVSAGATDPDETNNIATATTMVNAEADLGIAKSVLQEELCLGAYNVYEIEVTNDGPSDAVDVSVTDVLPNALVYGGGSPRCTYDGAVRCGLERLPAGESHSFLVGVNLAPGVDGGTWIANTATVASATRDPNPANDTSPEAGFTAVQCSLPAADLALVKTATETAGAGEQITYTLTAHNLGPSDAKDVTIVDTLPAGVTLVEAGTGCTAGDDGTVTCSVGGLAPGGQVSATLVVLVDGPVEPGTSLENVAVVTAATPDTYMANNVDAANTRVAGLANLALDKQGPPGVVAGKLITYTLIVSNAGPTTAESVVVADKLPEGVTLIAASFATGEGRPSACGGATCHLGDLAASEKVTVTVVGRVDAGLLPGTVLTNSASAFSDTPEADVLDDSDDHTCRVTYYGLYLPLISWGTASQPLPPDL
;
A
#
# COMPACT_ATOMS: atom_id res chain seq x y z
N MET A 1 25.48 -44.79 -26.91
CA MET A 1 24.10 -44.60 -27.40
C MET A 1 23.68 -43.12 -27.35
N ALA A 2 24.56 -42.22 -27.79
CA ALA A 2 24.32 -40.77 -27.88
C ALA A 2 24.42 -40.29 -29.35
N ARG A 3 23.84 -41.04 -30.29
CA ARG A 3 23.95 -40.70 -31.72
C ARG A 3 22.82 -41.20 -32.64
N ASN A 4 21.62 -41.47 -32.09
CA ASN A 4 20.46 -41.94 -32.89
C ASN A 4 19.13 -41.22 -32.57
N ILE A 5 19.12 -40.08 -31.88
CA ILE A 5 17.88 -39.32 -31.57
C ILE A 5 17.93 -37.87 -32.10
N MET A 6 18.97 -37.50 -32.84
CA MET A 6 19.12 -36.17 -33.44
C MET A 6 19.17 -36.23 -34.98
N LEU A 7 18.16 -36.85 -35.61
CA LEU A 7 17.88 -36.65 -37.05
C LEU A 7 16.45 -37.13 -37.42
N ALA A 8 15.44 -36.54 -36.79
CA ALA A 8 14.05 -36.56 -37.27
C ALA A 8 13.33 -35.32 -36.75
N MET A 9 13.84 -34.14 -37.13
CA MET A 9 13.07 -32.90 -37.01
C MET A 9 12.01 -32.84 -38.12
N ALA A 10 10.93 -32.13 -37.82
CA ALA A 10 10.16 -31.32 -38.76
C ALA A 10 9.30 -32.06 -39.79
N ASN A 11 8.03 -32.32 -39.42
CA ASN A 11 6.89 -31.85 -40.20
C ASN A 11 5.58 -31.96 -39.43
N ALA A 12 4.69 -30.99 -39.69
CA ALA A 12 3.27 -30.90 -39.32
C ALA A 12 2.90 -30.22 -37.98
N THR A 13 2.73 -28.92 -38.11
CA THR A 13 1.77 -28.06 -37.39
C THR A 13 0.32 -28.58 -37.48
N HIS A 14 -0.47 -28.23 -36.45
CA HIS A 14 -1.93 -28.37 -36.29
C HIS A 14 -2.52 -29.77 -36.02
N ARG A 15 -2.66 -30.12 -34.72
CA ARG A 15 -3.96 -30.49 -34.11
C ARG A 15 -3.83 -30.55 -32.59
N ARG A 16 -4.74 -29.85 -31.90
CA ARG A 16 -5.00 -29.99 -30.45
C ARG A 16 -5.48 -31.42 -30.19
N ILE A 17 -4.75 -32.16 -29.35
CA ILE A 17 -5.30 -33.24 -28.53
C ILE A 17 -4.68 -33.05 -27.15
N THR A 18 -5.50 -32.63 -26.21
CA THR A 18 -5.25 -32.66 -24.77
C THR A 18 -5.08 -34.10 -24.33
N VAL A 19 -3.88 -34.45 -23.83
CA VAL A 19 -3.66 -35.67 -23.05
C VAL A 19 -3.27 -35.22 -21.65
N SER A 20 -4.14 -35.59 -20.71
CA SER A 20 -4.07 -35.38 -19.28
C SER A 20 -2.72 -35.77 -18.67
N SER A 21 -2.24 -34.94 -17.75
CA SER A 21 -1.01 -34.99 -16.95
C SER A 21 -0.82 -36.24 -16.08
N LEU A 22 -1.66 -37.28 -16.23
CA LEU A 22 -1.66 -38.47 -15.38
C LEU A 22 -0.80 -39.63 -15.92
N ALA A 23 -0.29 -39.54 -17.15
CA ALA A 23 0.46 -40.65 -17.79
C ALA A 23 1.99 -40.44 -17.87
N VAL A 24 2.51 -39.27 -17.50
CA VAL A 24 3.97 -39.00 -17.47
C VAL A 24 4.55 -39.11 -16.05
N ALA A 25 3.70 -39.08 -15.01
CA ALA A 25 4.12 -39.30 -13.63
C ALA A 25 4.23 -40.81 -13.25
N LEU A 26 3.60 -41.71 -14.00
CA LEU A 26 3.57 -43.14 -13.65
C LEU A 26 4.77 -43.97 -14.15
N LEU A 27 5.72 -43.36 -14.89
CA LEU A 27 6.93 -44.02 -15.39
C LEU A 27 8.24 -43.46 -14.80
N LEU A 28 8.15 -42.49 -13.89
CA LEU A 28 9.29 -41.96 -13.12
C LEU A 28 9.24 -42.34 -11.61
N GLY A 29 8.19 -43.05 -11.18
CA GLY A 29 8.03 -43.54 -9.80
C GLY A 29 8.59 -44.94 -9.52
N LEU A 30 9.19 -45.61 -10.50
CA LEU A 30 9.79 -46.95 -10.35
C LEU A 30 11.24 -46.96 -10.86
N ALA A 31 12.07 -46.07 -10.31
CA ALA A 31 13.53 -46.15 -10.44
C ALA A 31 14.27 -45.32 -9.37
N VAL A 32 13.81 -45.30 -8.12
CA VAL A 32 14.60 -44.77 -6.98
C VAL A 32 14.37 -45.67 -5.76
N SER A 33 14.74 -46.94 -5.91
CA SER A 33 14.87 -47.90 -4.82
C SER A 33 15.90 -48.95 -5.23
N ALA A 34 17.04 -48.50 -5.75
CA ALA A 34 18.22 -49.32 -6.02
C ALA A 34 19.42 -48.45 -6.36
N LEU A 35 19.92 -47.64 -5.41
CA LEU A 35 21.27 -47.03 -5.46
C LEU A 35 21.61 -46.40 -4.10
N ALA A 36 21.71 -47.24 -3.08
CA ALA A 36 22.41 -46.95 -1.82
C ALA A 36 22.95 -48.24 -1.20
N GLN A 37 23.54 -49.11 -2.03
CA GLN A 37 24.32 -50.27 -1.61
C GLN A 37 25.57 -50.32 -2.48
N GLN A 38 26.63 -49.65 -2.02
CA GLN A 38 28.06 -49.95 -2.20
C GLN A 38 28.89 -48.66 -2.07
N ALA A 39 29.30 -48.37 -0.84
CA ALA A 39 30.57 -47.72 -0.55
C ALA A 39 31.01 -48.21 0.84
N THR A 40 31.56 -49.41 0.86
CA THR A 40 32.35 -49.93 1.97
C THR A 40 33.68 -49.19 1.99
N ASP A 41 33.95 -48.43 3.05
CA ASP A 41 35.33 -48.16 3.47
C ASP A 41 35.40 -48.22 5.00
N THR A 42 35.98 -49.31 5.48
CA THR A 42 36.39 -49.56 6.87
C THR A 42 37.47 -48.57 7.32
N PRO A 43 37.46 -48.16 8.59
CA PRO A 43 38.70 -47.99 9.35
C PRO A 43 38.79 -49.08 10.43
N ARG A 44 39.85 -49.88 10.30
CA ARG A 44 40.29 -50.88 11.27
C ARG A 44 40.53 -50.24 12.63
N GLY A 45 40.05 -50.91 13.67
CA GLY A 45 40.49 -50.69 15.05
C GLY A 45 41.99 -50.89 15.21
N VAL A 46 42.60 -49.99 15.96
CA VAL A 46 43.89 -50.20 16.61
C VAL A 46 43.66 -49.93 18.10
N THR A 47 43.38 -50.99 18.84
CA THR A 47 43.52 -51.03 20.30
C THR A 47 44.99 -50.81 20.65
N ARG A 48 45.33 -49.68 21.28
CA ARG A 48 46.55 -49.55 22.07
C ARG A 48 46.22 -49.88 23.53
N ASN A 49 46.58 -51.10 23.93
CA ASN A 49 46.84 -51.42 25.33
C ASN A 49 47.94 -50.50 25.84
N ALA A 50 47.65 -49.69 26.85
CA ALA A 50 48.65 -49.17 27.77
C ALA A 50 48.48 -49.92 29.09
N LEU A 51 49.28 -50.99 29.22
CA LEU A 51 49.66 -51.56 30.51
C LEU A 51 50.43 -50.50 31.29
N ILE A 52 49.98 -50.17 32.50
CA ILE A 52 50.82 -49.56 33.51
C ILE A 52 50.86 -50.53 34.68
N GLU A 53 52.03 -51.16 34.87
CA GLU A 53 52.40 -51.89 36.09
C GLU A 53 52.88 -50.92 37.19
N PRO A 54 52.86 -51.36 38.47
CA PRO A 54 52.89 -50.47 39.65
C PRO A 54 54.29 -50.26 40.25
N SER A 55 54.48 -49.16 40.99
CA SER A 55 55.51 -49.06 42.04
C SER A 55 55.33 -47.85 42.97
N PRO A 56 55.92 -47.86 44.19
CA PRO A 56 55.18 -47.55 45.41
C PRO A 56 55.75 -46.34 46.18
N GLY A 57 54.92 -45.78 47.08
CA GLY A 57 55.42 -45.15 48.31
C GLY A 57 54.78 -43.80 48.70
N GLY A 58 54.02 -43.82 49.80
CA GLY A 58 53.91 -42.72 50.77
C GLY A 58 52.61 -41.87 50.74
N PRO A 59 52.24 -41.24 51.86
CA PRO A 59 51.07 -41.65 52.65
C PRO A 59 49.89 -40.66 52.63
N ASP A 60 48.71 -41.22 52.96
CA ASP A 60 47.48 -40.66 53.53
C ASP A 60 47.14 -39.18 53.33
N LEU A 61 46.08 -38.94 52.54
CA LEU A 61 45.03 -37.98 52.87
C LEU A 61 43.68 -38.58 52.47
N GLU A 62 42.80 -38.75 53.46
CA GLU A 62 41.41 -39.17 53.29
C GLU A 62 40.63 -38.22 52.36
N ALA A 63 40.00 -38.78 51.34
CA ALA A 63 38.91 -38.17 50.61
C ALA A 63 37.91 -39.28 50.25
N GLY A 64 36.66 -39.11 50.68
CA GLY A 64 35.59 -40.09 50.55
C GLY A 64 35.45 -40.63 49.13
N TYR A 65 35.55 -41.95 48.99
CA TYR A 65 35.28 -42.66 47.76
C TYR A 65 33.76 -42.72 47.53
N ARG A 66 33.26 -41.95 46.55
CA ARG A 66 31.99 -42.28 45.89
C ARG A 66 32.27 -43.44 44.94
N TYR A 67 31.71 -44.62 45.20
CA TYR A 67 31.73 -45.75 44.26
C TYR A 67 30.96 -45.36 43.00
N GLY A 68 31.69 -45.10 41.91
CA GLY A 68 31.11 -44.98 40.58
C GLY A 68 30.70 -46.36 40.08
N VAL A 69 29.39 -46.60 39.99
CA VAL A 69 28.83 -47.76 39.30
C VAL A 69 29.29 -47.70 37.85
N THR A 70 29.83 -48.81 37.33
CA THR A 70 30.16 -48.97 35.91
C THR A 70 28.89 -48.76 35.09
N GLN A 71 28.75 -47.58 34.47
CA GLN A 71 27.65 -47.28 33.56
C GLN A 71 27.63 -48.35 32.46
N ALA A 72 26.52 -49.08 32.37
CA ALA A 72 26.14 -49.73 31.12
C ALA A 72 26.21 -48.69 29.99
N PRO A 73 26.47 -49.06 28.72
CA PRO A 73 26.42 -48.09 27.62
C PRO A 73 25.15 -47.25 27.75
N ASP A 74 25.26 -45.93 27.60
CA ASP A 74 24.15 -44.98 27.66
C ASP A 74 23.11 -45.33 26.58
N VAL A 75 22.23 -46.27 26.91
CA VAL A 75 21.09 -46.68 26.09
C VAL A 75 19.90 -45.87 26.60
N ALA A 76 19.66 -44.74 25.96
CA ALA A 76 18.40 -44.03 26.08
C ALA A 76 17.35 -44.70 25.19
N ASP A 77 16.06 -44.57 25.51
CA ASP A 77 14.95 -45.08 24.70
C ASP A 77 13.90 -43.97 24.66
N LEU A 78 13.82 -43.25 23.54
CA LEU A 78 12.96 -42.08 23.41
C LEU A 78 11.64 -42.45 22.75
N ALA A 79 10.55 -42.33 23.50
CA ALA A 79 9.21 -42.36 22.95
C ALA A 79 8.71 -40.94 22.66
N ILE A 80 7.94 -40.78 21.59
CA ILE A 80 7.22 -39.53 21.30
C ILE A 80 5.74 -39.81 21.09
N GLU A 81 4.90 -39.00 21.71
CA GLU A 81 3.45 -38.98 21.51
C GLU A 81 3.01 -37.65 20.93
N LYS A 82 1.94 -37.67 20.14
CA LYS A 82 1.39 -36.47 19.51
C LYS A 82 -0.13 -36.50 19.47
N GLN A 83 -0.72 -35.43 19.96
CA GLN A 83 -2.17 -35.27 20.02
C GLN A 83 -2.60 -33.93 19.43
N ALA A 84 -3.57 -33.94 18.53
CA ALA A 84 -4.26 -32.72 18.11
C ALA A 84 -5.22 -32.28 19.21
N LEU A 85 -5.22 -30.98 19.55
CA LEU A 85 -6.13 -30.45 20.56
C LEU A 85 -7.56 -30.22 20.03
N ALA A 86 -7.75 -30.31 18.71
CA ALA A 86 -9.02 -30.27 18.03
C ALA A 86 -9.19 -31.45 17.07
N ALA A 87 -10.41 -31.98 16.96
CA ALA A 87 -10.74 -33.09 16.05
C ALA A 87 -10.82 -32.64 14.57
N SER A 88 -11.09 -31.36 14.34
CA SER A 88 -11.11 -30.73 13.02
C SER A 88 -10.65 -29.27 13.11
N VAL A 89 -10.22 -28.71 11.98
CA VAL A 89 -9.88 -27.29 11.83
C VAL A 89 -10.45 -26.77 10.51
N THR A 90 -10.81 -25.49 10.42
CA THR A 90 -11.20 -24.88 9.14
C THR A 90 -9.97 -24.33 8.43
N ALA A 91 -9.85 -24.51 7.12
CA ALA A 91 -8.76 -23.96 6.33
C ALA A 91 -8.67 -22.44 6.52
N GLY A 92 -7.46 -21.92 6.74
CA GLY A 92 -7.21 -20.53 7.14
C GLY A 92 -7.09 -20.30 8.65
N GLU A 93 -7.49 -21.27 9.49
CA GLU A 93 -7.34 -21.20 10.94
C GLU A 93 -6.08 -21.92 11.46
N GLU A 94 -5.84 -21.77 12.75
CA GLU A 94 -4.72 -22.38 13.47
C GLU A 94 -5.14 -23.68 14.18
N LEU A 95 -4.25 -24.66 14.18
CA LEU A 95 -4.40 -25.96 14.82
C LEU A 95 -3.23 -26.22 15.77
N THR A 96 -3.55 -26.47 17.03
CA THR A 96 -2.56 -26.78 18.07
C THR A 96 -2.41 -28.28 18.28
N TYR A 97 -1.16 -28.72 18.40
CA TYR A 97 -0.78 -30.06 18.81
C TYR A 97 0.00 -30.01 20.11
N ALA A 98 -0.31 -30.94 21.01
CA ALA A 98 0.55 -31.29 22.14
C ALA A 98 1.42 -32.48 21.75
N ILE A 99 2.72 -32.37 22.01
CA ILE A 99 3.71 -33.41 21.77
C ILE A 99 4.43 -33.67 23.09
N THR A 100 4.55 -34.94 23.46
CA THR A 100 5.26 -35.37 24.67
C THR A 100 6.42 -36.26 24.24
N VAL A 101 7.61 -35.98 24.76
CA VAL A 101 8.81 -36.80 24.57
C VAL A 101 9.18 -37.41 25.91
N THR A 102 9.30 -38.73 25.96
CA THR A 102 9.56 -39.49 27.18
C THR A 102 10.84 -40.31 27.02
N ASN A 103 11.73 -40.29 28.01
CA ASN A 103 12.86 -41.23 28.07
C ASN A 103 12.50 -42.46 28.92
N LEU A 104 12.35 -43.60 28.26
CA LEU A 104 12.03 -44.91 28.86
C LEU A 104 13.28 -45.73 29.17
N GLY A 105 14.44 -45.33 28.64
CA GLY A 105 15.68 -46.11 28.68
C GLY A 105 16.53 -45.80 29.90
N PRO A 106 17.34 -46.74 30.39
CA PRO A 106 18.11 -46.57 31.62
C PRO A 106 19.25 -45.54 31.52
N GLY A 107 19.61 -45.07 30.33
CA GLY A 107 20.61 -44.02 30.10
C GLY A 107 19.99 -42.63 29.92
N ALA A 108 20.77 -41.57 30.15
CA ALA A 108 20.35 -40.20 29.85
C ALA A 108 20.39 -39.94 28.33
N ALA A 109 19.34 -39.32 27.78
CA ALA A 109 19.31 -38.89 26.39
C ALA A 109 19.86 -37.47 26.27
N THR A 110 21.04 -37.29 25.68
CA THR A 110 21.64 -35.96 25.46
C THR A 110 21.47 -35.51 24.01
N GLY A 111 21.28 -34.21 23.81
CA GLY A 111 21.05 -33.63 22.49
C GLY A 111 19.72 -34.09 21.88
N VAL A 112 18.67 -34.16 22.69
CA VAL A 112 17.32 -34.54 22.27
C VAL A 112 16.79 -33.51 21.29
N ASN A 113 16.36 -33.97 20.13
CA ASN A 113 15.89 -33.16 19.01
C ASN A 113 14.56 -33.68 18.49
N VAL A 114 13.56 -32.80 18.43
CA VAL A 114 12.27 -33.06 17.79
C VAL A 114 12.24 -32.37 16.41
N LEU A 115 11.95 -33.15 15.38
CA LEU A 115 11.72 -32.68 14.02
C LEU A 115 10.24 -32.85 13.65
N VAL A 116 9.59 -31.73 13.37
CA VAL A 116 8.22 -31.65 12.83
C VAL A 116 8.31 -31.65 11.30
N LEU A 117 7.65 -32.63 10.66
CA LEU A 117 7.45 -32.63 9.22
C LEU A 117 6.24 -31.77 8.88
N VAL A 118 6.48 -30.50 8.57
CA VAL A 118 5.42 -29.53 8.21
C VAL A 118 4.67 -30.03 6.97
N PRO A 119 3.37 -30.34 7.06
CA PRO A 119 2.60 -30.85 5.93
C PRO A 119 2.43 -29.77 4.85
N PRO A 120 2.37 -30.14 3.57
CA PRO A 120 2.04 -29.20 2.49
C PRO A 120 0.69 -28.51 2.75
N GLY A 121 0.58 -27.22 2.43
CA GLY A 121 -0.63 -26.43 2.69
C GLY A 121 -0.81 -26.03 4.15
N SER A 122 0.29 -26.03 4.93
CA SER A 122 0.33 -25.52 6.29
C SER A 122 1.70 -24.92 6.61
N ARG A 123 1.77 -24.12 7.67
CA ARG A 123 3.00 -23.50 8.16
C ARG A 123 3.06 -23.50 9.68
N VAL A 124 4.26 -23.51 10.25
CA VAL A 124 4.43 -23.32 11.70
C VAL A 124 4.17 -21.86 12.03
N VAL A 125 3.16 -21.59 12.85
CA VAL A 125 2.87 -20.25 13.38
C VAL A 125 3.63 -20.03 14.67
N ALA A 126 3.59 -21.01 15.56
CA ALA A 126 4.33 -21.00 16.82
C ALA A 126 4.76 -22.41 17.19
N ILE A 127 5.92 -22.51 17.84
CA ILE A 127 6.41 -23.76 18.40
C ILE A 127 7.22 -23.44 19.64
N THR A 128 6.88 -24.08 20.76
CA THR A 128 7.55 -23.86 22.05
C THR A 128 7.79 -25.19 22.71
N ALA A 129 8.93 -25.33 23.36
CA ALA A 129 9.28 -26.50 24.15
C ALA A 129 9.39 -26.13 25.63
N ASP A 130 9.08 -27.09 26.48
CA ASP A 130 9.31 -27.04 27.91
C ASP A 130 9.93 -28.36 28.35
N ASN A 131 11.20 -28.31 28.75
CA ASN A 131 11.90 -29.43 29.38
C ASN A 131 12.30 -28.99 30.79
N PRO A 132 11.70 -29.59 31.85
CA PRO A 132 11.97 -29.19 33.23
C PRO A 132 13.40 -29.53 33.70
N PHE A 133 14.20 -30.25 32.90
CA PHE A 133 15.51 -30.77 33.28
C PHE A 133 16.72 -30.03 32.68
N SER A 134 16.56 -29.28 31.58
CA SER A 134 17.71 -28.69 30.86
C SER A 134 17.75 -27.15 30.89
N GLY A 135 16.60 -26.48 30.91
CA GLY A 135 16.47 -25.02 30.88
C GLY A 135 17.14 -24.36 29.66
N SER A 136 17.41 -25.11 28.61
CA SER A 136 18.19 -24.71 27.42
C SER A 136 17.46 -24.98 26.11
N GLU A 137 16.13 -25.11 26.18
CA GLU A 137 15.28 -25.50 25.07
C GLU A 137 15.24 -24.41 24.01
N PHE A 138 15.28 -24.82 22.74
CA PHE A 138 15.22 -23.88 21.62
C PHE A 138 14.45 -24.46 20.44
N CYS A 139 13.44 -23.73 19.97
CA CYS A 139 12.66 -24.13 18.80
C CYS A 139 12.75 -23.11 17.65
N THR A 140 12.64 -23.60 16.42
CA THR A 140 12.62 -22.77 15.20
C THR A 140 11.32 -22.96 14.42
N LEU A 141 10.91 -21.92 13.71
CA LEU A 141 9.72 -21.95 12.83
C LEU A 141 9.85 -22.90 11.62
N ASN A 142 11.02 -23.50 11.41
CA ASN A 142 11.18 -24.59 10.44
C ASN A 142 10.73 -25.95 11.02
N GLY A 143 10.21 -25.98 12.25
CA GLY A 143 9.69 -27.19 12.89
C GLY A 143 10.74 -27.99 13.63
N THR A 144 11.84 -27.39 14.08
CA THR A 144 12.86 -28.10 14.88
C THR A 144 12.83 -27.60 16.32
N CYS A 145 12.92 -28.50 17.29
CA CYS A 145 13.12 -28.18 18.71
C CYS A 145 14.29 -28.96 19.28
N GLU A 146 15.27 -28.27 19.83
CA GLU A 146 16.31 -28.85 20.68
C GLU A 146 15.79 -28.83 22.12
N LEU A 147 15.67 -30.01 22.74
CA LEU A 147 15.19 -30.16 24.12
C LEU A 147 16.33 -30.31 25.13
N GLY A 148 17.59 -30.34 24.69
CA GLY A 148 18.73 -30.52 25.58
C GLY A 148 18.87 -31.97 26.06
N THR A 149 18.82 -32.18 27.37
CA THR A 149 19.02 -33.51 28.00
C THR A 149 17.76 -33.96 28.73
N LEU A 150 17.36 -35.20 28.50
CA LEU A 150 16.41 -35.93 29.34
C LEU A 150 17.19 -36.92 30.21
N PRO A 151 17.13 -36.81 31.56
CA PRO A 151 17.87 -37.69 32.46
C PRO A 151 17.39 -39.15 32.35
N SER A 152 18.09 -40.06 33.02
CA SER A 152 17.60 -41.44 33.15
C SER A 152 16.33 -41.46 34.03
N PRO A 153 15.27 -42.18 33.61
CA PRO A 153 14.08 -42.39 34.42
C PRO A 153 14.38 -43.22 35.67
N THR A 154 15.48 -43.98 35.71
CA THR A 154 15.92 -44.73 36.90
C THR A 154 17.19 -44.10 37.45
N SER A 155 17.13 -43.57 38.66
CA SER A 155 18.27 -42.96 39.33
C SER A 155 18.49 -43.61 40.69
N GLY A 156 19.74 -43.97 40.96
CA GLY A 156 20.17 -44.48 42.25
C GLY A 156 20.98 -43.43 42.99
N ILE A 157 20.75 -43.30 44.30
CA ILE A 157 21.59 -42.51 45.19
C ILE A 157 22.05 -43.36 46.36
N SER A 158 23.34 -43.26 46.72
CA SER A 158 23.86 -43.77 47.99
C SER A 158 24.32 -42.60 48.87
N LEU A 159 23.76 -42.52 50.08
CA LEU A 159 24.13 -41.54 51.10
C LEU A 159 24.65 -42.27 52.33
N ALA A 160 25.82 -41.87 52.82
CA ALA A 160 26.40 -42.40 54.03
C ALA A 160 26.48 -41.34 55.13
N ASN A 161 26.17 -41.74 56.37
CA ASN A 161 26.49 -41.02 57.58
C ASN A 161 27.61 -41.77 58.30
N ASP A 162 28.84 -41.28 58.12
CA ASP A 162 30.07 -41.86 58.68
C ASP A 162 30.46 -41.24 60.03
N THR A 163 29.58 -40.42 60.64
CA THR A 163 29.90 -39.77 61.91
C THR A 163 29.66 -40.73 63.08
N PRO A 164 30.70 -41.13 63.84
CA PRO A 164 30.51 -41.97 65.01
C PRO A 164 29.68 -41.21 66.04
N GLY A 165 28.72 -41.88 66.65
CA GLY A 165 27.86 -41.26 67.66
C GLY A 165 27.49 -42.25 68.74
N GLN A 166 27.80 -41.89 69.97
CA GLN A 166 27.51 -42.69 71.15
C GLN A 166 26.08 -42.47 71.64
N ALA A 167 25.47 -43.51 72.20
CA ALA A 167 24.21 -43.42 72.91
C ALA A 167 24.41 -42.82 74.31
N ASP A 168 23.60 -41.82 74.70
CA ASP A 168 23.31 -41.51 76.10
C ASP A 168 21.86 -41.93 76.41
N GLY A 169 21.67 -43.23 76.65
CA GLY A 169 20.39 -43.82 77.04
C GLY A 169 19.53 -44.40 75.91
N SER A 170 19.60 -45.74 75.77
CA SER A 170 18.66 -46.67 75.12
C SER A 170 18.40 -46.62 73.61
N ILE A 171 18.50 -45.48 72.91
CA ILE A 171 18.16 -45.40 71.47
C ILE A 171 19.17 -44.54 70.72
N ILE A 172 19.69 -45.06 69.61
CA ILE A 172 20.55 -44.33 68.67
C ILE A 172 19.76 -44.07 67.41
N ASN A 173 19.63 -42.79 67.03
CA ASN A 173 19.11 -42.40 65.74
C ASN A 173 20.24 -41.88 64.86
N ARG A 174 20.26 -42.34 63.62
CA ARG A 174 21.07 -41.79 62.53
C ARG A 174 20.17 -41.40 61.39
N THR A 175 20.52 -40.31 60.74
CA THR A 175 19.72 -39.79 59.64
C THR A 175 20.57 -39.51 58.43
N VAL A 176 19.96 -39.71 57.27
CA VAL A 176 20.40 -39.20 55.97
C VAL A 176 19.20 -38.49 55.37
N THR A 177 19.44 -37.42 54.61
CA THR A 177 18.37 -36.65 53.97
C THR A 177 18.59 -36.69 52.48
N ILE A 178 17.57 -37.09 51.72
CA ILE A 178 17.55 -36.97 50.26
C ILE A 178 16.89 -35.63 49.93
N GLU A 179 17.65 -34.72 49.32
CA GLU A 179 17.22 -33.38 48.92
C GLU A 179 16.65 -33.38 47.49
N SER A 180 16.00 -32.30 47.07
CA SER A 180 15.38 -32.20 45.74
C SER A 180 16.38 -32.26 44.58
N ASP A 181 17.65 -31.99 44.85
CA ASP A 181 18.72 -31.97 43.85
C ASP A 181 19.38 -33.36 43.68
N ASP A 182 19.01 -34.32 44.54
CA ASP A 182 19.61 -35.66 44.59
C ASP A 182 18.94 -36.66 43.63
N LEU A 183 17.63 -36.51 43.36
CA LEU A 183 16.84 -37.38 42.48
C LEU A 183 15.85 -36.52 41.65
N PRO A 184 15.40 -36.99 40.46
CA PRO A 184 14.42 -36.26 39.66
C PRO A 184 13.11 -35.99 40.42
N ALA A 185 12.53 -34.81 40.22
CA ALA A 185 11.27 -34.44 40.85
C ALA A 185 10.16 -35.46 40.51
N GLY A 186 9.35 -35.83 41.51
CA GLY A 186 8.30 -36.84 41.34
C GLY A 186 8.79 -38.29 41.37
N ALA A 187 10.08 -38.53 41.64
CA ALA A 187 10.61 -39.87 41.79
C ALA A 187 9.88 -40.68 42.88
N THR A 188 9.74 -41.98 42.62
CA THR A 188 9.16 -42.97 43.53
C THR A 188 10.12 -44.13 43.70
N ILE A 189 10.21 -44.66 44.92
CA ILE A 189 11.15 -45.73 45.27
C ILE A 189 10.75 -47.02 44.55
N VAL A 190 11.74 -47.74 44.02
CA VAL A 190 11.58 -49.09 43.45
C VAL A 190 12.55 -50.10 44.05
N ASP A 191 13.60 -49.64 44.74
CA ASP A 191 14.52 -50.51 45.45
C ASP A 191 15.24 -49.74 46.56
N VAL A 192 15.58 -50.44 47.64
CA VAL A 192 16.33 -49.89 48.77
C VAL A 192 17.35 -50.92 49.23
N ASP A 193 18.62 -50.54 49.20
CA ASP A 193 19.73 -51.26 49.80
C ASP A 193 20.22 -50.53 51.04
N LEU A 194 20.57 -51.29 52.07
CA LEU A 194 21.01 -50.71 53.33
C LEU A 194 22.28 -51.39 53.83
N THR A 195 23.32 -50.61 54.12
CA THR A 195 24.52 -51.09 54.79
C THR A 195 24.71 -50.37 56.12
N ILE A 196 24.88 -51.14 57.19
CA ILE A 196 25.10 -50.66 58.54
C ILE A 196 26.44 -51.21 59.00
N GLU A 197 27.37 -50.33 59.38
CA GLU A 197 28.57 -50.72 60.11
C GLU A 197 28.42 -50.28 61.56
N PHE A 198 28.59 -51.23 62.46
CA PHE A 198 28.48 -50.98 63.89
C PHE A 198 29.58 -51.72 64.63
N GLU A 199 30.03 -51.11 65.72
CA GLU A 199 31.00 -51.70 66.62
C GLU A 199 30.35 -51.86 68.00
N LYS A 200 30.65 -52.99 68.63
CA LYS A 200 30.41 -53.17 70.05
C LYS A 200 31.59 -52.56 70.82
N ILE A 201 31.36 -51.49 71.57
CA ILE A 201 32.43 -50.73 72.21
C ILE A 201 33.17 -51.57 73.25
N ASP A 202 34.48 -51.76 73.02
CA ASP A 202 35.57 -51.75 74.02
C ASP A 202 36.79 -50.91 73.51
N HIS A 203 36.65 -50.09 72.46
CA HIS A 203 37.77 -49.45 71.74
C HIS A 203 37.88 -47.92 71.91
N GLU A 204 39.11 -47.39 71.77
CA GLU A 204 39.62 -46.13 72.34
C GLU A 204 38.97 -44.80 71.87
N ASN A 205 38.11 -44.78 70.85
CA ASN A 205 37.46 -43.55 70.37
C ASN A 205 35.94 -43.48 70.59
N CYS A 206 35.42 -44.31 71.50
CA CYS A 206 34.07 -44.20 72.07
C CYS A 206 34.14 -44.47 73.57
N SER A 207 34.51 -43.47 74.38
CA SER A 207 34.73 -43.66 75.82
C SER A 207 33.45 -44.01 76.59
N LEU A 208 33.45 -45.14 77.32
CA LEU A 208 32.43 -45.57 78.29
C LEU A 208 32.67 -44.97 79.69
N PRO A 209 31.64 -44.84 80.54
CA PRO A 209 31.82 -44.74 82.00
C PRO A 209 32.35 -46.08 82.56
N ALA A 210 33.36 -46.02 83.42
CA ALA A 210 34.24 -47.13 83.79
C ALA A 210 33.67 -48.27 84.70
N ASN A 211 32.37 -48.63 84.68
CA ASN A 211 31.84 -49.69 85.55
C ASN A 211 30.58 -50.42 85.05
N LEU A 212 30.69 -51.25 84.00
CA LEU A 212 29.67 -52.27 83.68
C LEU A 212 30.34 -53.64 83.42
N ALA A 213 29.72 -54.70 83.94
CA ALA A 213 30.28 -56.05 84.02
C ALA A 213 29.98 -56.90 82.76
N ASP A 214 30.96 -57.74 82.39
CA ASP A 214 31.07 -58.50 81.14
C ASP A 214 30.13 -59.71 80.97
N SER A 215 28.81 -59.51 80.90
CA SER A 215 27.92 -60.55 80.35
C SER A 215 26.76 -59.97 79.55
N TYR A 216 26.88 -60.03 78.23
CA TYR A 216 25.88 -59.57 77.27
C TYR A 216 25.13 -60.76 76.66
N ASN A 217 23.80 -60.80 76.78
CA ASN A 217 22.95 -61.83 76.16
C ASN A 217 21.68 -61.27 75.51
N LYS A 218 21.69 -60.03 75.01
CA LYS A 218 20.47 -59.32 74.61
C LYS A 218 20.46 -58.76 73.19
N GLU A 219 19.23 -58.42 72.81
CA GLU A 219 18.63 -58.33 71.48
C GLU A 219 18.90 -56.96 70.80
N ILE A 220 19.70 -56.88 69.73
CA ILE A 220 19.81 -55.65 68.90
C ILE A 220 18.78 -55.68 67.77
N VAL A 221 17.94 -54.64 67.69
CA VAL A 221 16.94 -54.45 66.62
C VAL A 221 17.21 -53.13 65.90
N PHE A 222 17.25 -53.17 64.57
CA PHE A 222 17.34 -51.99 63.72
C PHE A 222 15.98 -51.67 63.10
N TYR A 223 15.68 -50.39 62.97
CA TYR A 223 14.49 -49.90 62.29
C TYR A 223 14.86 -48.83 61.29
N LEU A 224 14.50 -49.03 60.03
CA LEU A 224 14.60 -47.99 59.01
C LEU A 224 13.23 -47.34 58.83
N THR A 225 13.19 -46.01 58.95
CA THR A 225 11.97 -45.22 58.78
C THR A 225 12.13 -44.27 57.59
N SER A 226 11.21 -44.35 56.62
CA SER A 226 11.14 -43.47 55.45
C SER A 226 10.60 -42.09 55.83
N PRO A 227 10.80 -41.06 54.97
CA PRO A 227 10.19 -39.73 55.16
C PRO A 227 8.65 -39.77 55.21
N GLY A 228 8.03 -40.73 54.53
CA GLY A 228 6.58 -40.99 54.55
C GLY A 228 6.08 -41.61 55.87
N GLY A 229 6.99 -42.03 56.76
CA GLY A 229 6.69 -42.62 58.05
C GLY A 229 6.56 -44.15 58.04
N THR A 230 6.76 -44.80 56.90
CA THR A 230 6.85 -46.26 56.82
C THR A 230 8.09 -46.74 57.55
N ARG A 231 7.92 -47.75 58.39
CA ARG A 231 8.99 -48.27 59.24
C ARG A 231 9.15 -49.77 59.01
N VAL A 232 10.34 -50.16 58.57
CA VAL A 232 10.73 -51.56 58.34
C VAL A 232 11.62 -52.04 59.49
N VAL A 233 11.30 -53.20 60.04
CA VAL A 233 12.13 -53.86 61.06
C VAL A 233 13.19 -54.72 60.39
N LEU A 234 14.45 -54.41 60.68
CA LEU A 234 15.62 -55.01 60.07
C LEU A 234 16.22 -56.00 61.05
N VAL A 235 15.60 -57.17 61.11
CA VAL A 235 16.19 -58.35 61.74
C VAL A 235 16.04 -59.59 60.86
N GLU A 236 16.70 -60.70 61.18
CA GLU A 236 16.64 -61.94 60.40
C GLU A 236 15.32 -62.62 60.75
N SER A 237 14.64 -63.15 59.73
CA SER A 237 13.39 -63.87 59.92
C SER A 237 13.61 -65.08 60.85
N GLN A 238 12.92 -65.07 61.99
CA GLN A 238 12.95 -66.10 63.02
C GLN A 238 12.50 -67.47 62.49
N TYR A 239 13.40 -68.32 61.99
CA TYR A 239 13.12 -69.76 61.87
C TYR A 239 14.39 -70.64 61.78
N ASN A 240 15.09 -70.78 62.92
CA ASN A 240 15.64 -72.06 63.43
C ASN A 240 16.80 -71.83 64.41
N TRP A 241 16.49 -71.54 65.67
CA TRP A 241 17.42 -71.84 66.76
C TRP A 241 16.63 -72.46 67.91
N GLY A 242 16.72 -73.79 68.04
CA GLY A 242 16.12 -74.52 69.14
C GLY A 242 16.85 -74.22 70.44
N GLY A 243 16.26 -73.39 71.29
CA GLY A 243 16.68 -73.16 72.67
C GLY A 243 15.66 -72.27 73.37
N SER A 244 14.95 -72.82 74.37
CA SER A 244 13.84 -72.18 75.06
C SER A 244 14.24 -70.89 75.80
N GLY A 245 13.74 -69.75 75.32
CA GLY A 245 13.77 -68.44 75.97
C GLY A 245 13.12 -67.40 75.05
N LEU A 246 12.27 -66.54 75.60
CA LEU A 246 11.48 -65.56 74.84
C LEU A 246 12.36 -64.44 74.28
N GLY A 247 12.02 -63.98 73.07
CA GLY A 247 12.75 -62.97 72.31
C GLY A 247 13.70 -63.68 71.35
N SER A 248 13.52 -63.49 70.05
CA SER A 248 14.52 -63.98 69.10
C SER A 248 15.14 -62.79 68.42
N THR A 249 16.44 -62.67 68.63
CA THR A 249 17.27 -61.60 68.13
C THR A 249 18.73 -62.04 68.08
N TYR A 250 19.53 -61.25 67.39
CA TYR A 250 20.95 -61.48 67.19
C TYR A 250 21.75 -61.27 68.47
N THR A 251 22.55 -62.27 68.82
CA THR A 251 23.72 -62.09 69.67
C THR A 251 24.96 -62.08 68.79
N ALA A 252 25.49 -60.91 68.45
CA ALA A 252 26.79 -60.81 67.80
C ALA A 252 27.89 -61.16 68.83
N ILE A 253 28.61 -62.28 68.64
CA ILE A 253 29.75 -62.66 69.48
C ILE A 253 31.04 -62.48 68.69
N LYS A 254 31.58 -61.26 68.71
CA LYS A 254 33.02 -60.99 68.54
C LYS A 254 33.41 -59.82 69.42
N TYR A 255 34.51 -59.96 70.15
CA TYR A 255 35.08 -58.91 71.00
C TYR A 255 36.02 -58.04 70.16
N GLY A 256 35.70 -56.75 70.01
CA GLY A 256 36.61 -55.71 69.50
C GLY A 256 36.87 -55.70 67.98
N GLY A 257 35.82 -55.66 67.16
CA GLY A 257 35.98 -55.41 65.72
C GLY A 257 34.69 -54.92 65.05
N ASP A 258 34.85 -54.20 63.95
CA ASP A 258 33.75 -53.69 63.13
C ASP A 258 32.91 -54.83 62.56
N VAL A 259 31.59 -54.68 62.64
CA VAL A 259 30.62 -55.59 62.03
C VAL A 259 29.85 -54.83 60.96
N THR A 260 29.90 -55.33 59.72
CA THR A 260 29.13 -54.81 58.60
C THR A 260 27.93 -55.71 58.32
N ALA A 261 26.73 -55.15 58.37
CA ALA A 261 25.50 -55.80 57.92
C ALA A 261 24.97 -55.08 56.68
N THR A 262 24.87 -55.80 55.57
CA THR A 262 24.15 -55.34 54.38
C THR A 262 22.78 -56.02 54.37
N PHE A 263 21.71 -55.29 54.13
CA PHE A 263 20.36 -55.83 53.99
C PHE A 263 19.92 -55.70 52.53
N ASP A 264 19.51 -56.83 51.95
CA ASP A 264 19.09 -56.98 50.55
C ASP A 264 17.95 -58.02 50.50
N ASP A 265 16.82 -57.65 49.91
CA ASP A 265 15.62 -58.50 49.80
C ASP A 265 15.81 -59.70 48.86
N SER A 266 16.78 -59.61 47.95
CA SER A 266 17.15 -60.61 46.95
C SER A 266 18.19 -61.61 47.46
N ALA A 267 18.86 -61.32 48.58
CA ALA A 267 19.92 -62.15 49.13
C ALA A 267 19.40 -63.51 49.66
N THR A 268 20.16 -64.58 49.38
CA THR A 268 19.96 -65.88 50.02
C THR A 268 20.43 -65.84 51.47
N SER A 269 19.66 -66.40 52.41
CA SER A 269 20.00 -66.38 53.84
C SER A 269 21.40 -66.96 54.12
N VAL A 270 22.22 -66.21 54.86
CA VAL A 270 23.52 -66.69 55.34
C VAL A 270 23.29 -67.56 56.58
N VAL A 271 23.61 -68.85 56.50
CA VAL A 271 23.45 -69.80 57.62
C VAL A 271 24.74 -69.87 58.44
N GLY A 272 24.77 -69.21 59.59
CA GLY A 272 25.90 -69.26 60.56
C GLY A 272 25.91 -68.06 61.54
N PRO A 273 26.81 -68.02 62.53
CA PRO A 273 27.00 -66.83 63.36
C PRO A 273 27.36 -65.62 62.48
N MET A 274 26.97 -64.41 62.89
CA MET A 274 27.20 -63.18 62.12
C MET A 274 28.70 -63.05 61.76
N PRO A 275 29.07 -63.11 60.47
CA PRO A 275 30.44 -62.83 60.04
C PRO A 275 30.78 -61.35 60.26
N GLU A 276 32.08 -61.01 60.28
CA GLU A 276 32.55 -59.61 60.35
C GLU A 276 31.92 -58.73 59.25
N SER A 277 31.54 -59.34 58.13
CA SER A 277 30.73 -58.73 57.07
C SER A 277 29.80 -59.77 56.44
N GLY A 278 28.55 -59.40 56.16
CA GLY A 278 27.61 -60.27 55.47
C GLY A 278 26.34 -59.58 54.97
N THR A 279 25.68 -60.20 53.99
CA THR A 279 24.38 -59.77 53.44
C THR A 279 23.24 -60.57 54.07
N PHE A 280 22.19 -59.88 54.51
CA PHE A 280 21.07 -60.41 55.28
C PHE A 280 19.75 -60.08 54.58
N ARG A 281 18.76 -60.95 54.80
CA ARG A 281 17.40 -60.74 54.32
C ARG A 281 16.51 -60.26 55.50
N PRO A 282 15.84 -59.12 55.39
CA PRO A 282 15.07 -58.53 56.49
C PRO A 282 13.75 -59.28 56.77
N VAL A 283 13.18 -59.10 57.97
CA VAL A 283 11.88 -59.69 58.37
C VAL A 283 10.74 -59.18 57.50
N GLN A 284 10.77 -57.89 57.22
CA GLN A 284 9.84 -57.23 56.32
C GLN A 284 10.60 -56.82 55.06
N PRO A 285 10.02 -57.03 53.86
CA PRO A 285 10.65 -56.62 52.62
C PRO A 285 10.97 -55.11 52.64
N LEU A 286 12.17 -54.74 52.21
CA LEU A 286 12.52 -53.37 51.84
C LEU A 286 11.64 -52.85 50.69
N ALA A 287 11.07 -53.75 49.87
CA ALA A 287 10.00 -53.42 48.93
C ALA A 287 8.73 -52.80 49.59
N ALA A 288 8.65 -52.78 50.94
CA ALA A 288 7.60 -52.03 51.64
C ALA A 288 7.64 -50.51 51.38
N PHE A 289 8.77 -49.99 50.87
CA PHE A 289 8.92 -48.58 50.49
C PHE A 289 8.51 -48.30 49.04
N ASP A 290 8.17 -49.33 48.24
CA ASP A 290 7.84 -49.19 46.81
C ASP A 290 6.73 -48.17 46.58
N GLY A 291 6.95 -47.24 45.66
CA GLY A 291 5.99 -46.19 45.30
C GLY A 291 5.97 -44.98 46.25
N GLU A 292 6.70 -45.01 47.37
CA GLU A 292 6.84 -43.84 48.25
C GLU A 292 7.80 -42.79 47.66
N SER A 293 7.65 -41.54 48.09
CA SER A 293 8.61 -40.47 47.77
C SER A 293 9.93 -40.70 48.53
N PRO A 294 11.09 -40.70 47.86
CA PRO A 294 12.39 -40.83 48.52
C PRO A 294 12.82 -39.56 49.25
N PHE A 295 12.27 -38.39 48.88
CA PHE A 295 12.68 -37.09 49.39
C PHE A 295 12.37 -36.88 50.87
N GLY A 296 13.34 -36.34 51.60
CA GLY A 296 13.24 -36.03 53.01
C GLY A 296 14.17 -36.87 53.90
N MET A 297 13.91 -36.81 55.20
CA MET A 297 14.79 -37.41 56.21
C MET A 297 14.47 -38.90 56.42
N TRP A 298 15.44 -39.75 56.12
CA TRP A 298 15.45 -41.16 56.48
C TRP A 298 16.09 -41.34 57.85
N THR A 299 15.49 -42.16 58.71
CA THR A 299 16.00 -42.41 60.07
C THR A 299 16.27 -43.89 60.28
N LEU A 300 17.52 -44.23 60.55
CA LEU A 300 17.94 -45.51 61.11
C LEU A 300 17.94 -45.41 62.64
N THR A 301 17.09 -46.20 63.29
CA THR A 301 17.03 -46.32 64.73
C THR A 301 17.59 -47.67 65.18
N ALA A 302 18.59 -47.65 66.05
CA ALA A 302 19.11 -48.84 66.73
C ALA A 302 18.84 -48.72 68.24
N GLY A 303 18.20 -49.73 68.84
CA GLY A 303 17.96 -49.72 70.28
C GLY A 303 17.23 -50.97 70.80
N ASP A 304 17.39 -51.22 72.10
CA ASP A 304 16.59 -52.15 72.91
C ASP A 304 15.46 -51.33 73.56
N ASP A 305 14.22 -51.77 73.41
CA ASP A 305 13.04 -51.15 74.00
C ASP A 305 13.02 -51.17 75.54
N ASN A 306 14.01 -51.78 76.22
CA ASN A 306 14.08 -51.85 77.68
C ASN A 306 15.50 -51.92 78.35
N VAL A 307 16.42 -50.94 78.13
CA VAL A 307 17.52 -50.45 79.06
C VAL A 307 18.88 -50.16 78.37
N GLN A 308 19.72 -49.35 79.04
CA GLN A 308 20.97 -48.67 78.66
C GLN A 308 22.21 -49.55 78.38
N ASP A 309 22.37 -50.07 77.16
CA ASP A 309 23.67 -50.57 76.67
C ASP A 309 24.22 -49.69 75.53
N ALA A 310 25.54 -49.50 75.48
CA ALA A 310 26.19 -48.60 74.52
C ALA A 310 26.58 -49.34 73.23
N LEU A 311 25.77 -49.16 72.18
CA LEU A 311 26.11 -49.54 70.80
C LEU A 311 26.80 -48.34 70.11
N CYS A 312 27.81 -48.59 69.26
CA CYS A 312 28.33 -47.55 68.36
C CYS A 312 27.89 -47.86 66.93
N LEU A 313 27.06 -46.99 66.35
CA LEU A 313 26.84 -46.98 64.91
C LEU A 313 27.97 -46.17 64.27
N ALA A 314 28.89 -46.87 63.61
CA ALA A 314 30.04 -46.31 62.93
C ALA A 314 29.66 -45.77 61.55
N ARG A 315 28.78 -46.50 60.82
CA ARG A 315 28.32 -46.12 59.49
C ARG A 315 26.87 -46.49 59.23
N PHE A 316 26.13 -45.59 58.60
CA PHE A 316 24.81 -45.82 58.03
C PHE A 316 24.83 -45.40 56.57
N GLU A 317 24.86 -46.36 55.65
CA GLU A 317 24.78 -46.14 54.21
C GLU A 317 23.44 -46.61 53.68
N LEU A 318 22.68 -45.69 53.10
CA LEU A 318 21.40 -45.94 52.46
C LEU A 318 21.55 -45.75 50.96
N ALA A 319 21.30 -46.81 50.20
CA ALA A 319 21.16 -46.76 48.75
C ALA A 319 19.68 -46.85 48.37
N VAL A 320 19.18 -45.89 47.62
CA VAL A 320 17.81 -45.86 47.10
C VAL A 320 17.85 -45.83 45.59
N THR A 321 17.15 -46.75 44.95
CA THR A 321 16.84 -46.66 43.52
C THR A 321 15.40 -46.18 43.37
N ALA A 322 15.22 -45.12 42.60
CA ALA A 322 13.92 -44.53 42.35
C ALA A 322 13.67 -44.34 40.85
N VAL A 323 12.40 -44.39 40.46
CA VAL A 323 11.94 -44.11 39.10
C VAL A 323 11.11 -42.84 39.06
N ALA A 324 11.27 -42.04 38.00
CA ALA A 324 10.48 -40.84 37.73
C ALA A 324 10.02 -40.81 36.28
N ASP A 325 8.88 -40.15 36.04
CA ASP A 325 8.45 -39.83 34.67
C ASP A 325 9.37 -38.73 34.12
N VAL A 326 10.15 -39.07 33.09
CA VAL A 326 11.07 -38.14 32.45
C VAL A 326 10.47 -37.69 31.12
N GLU A 327 9.73 -36.59 31.18
CA GLU A 327 9.02 -36.04 30.03
C GLU A 327 9.41 -34.59 29.74
N ALA A 328 9.46 -34.25 28.46
CA ALA A 328 9.46 -32.89 27.96
C ALA A 328 8.29 -32.69 27.01
N THR A 329 7.75 -31.47 26.95
CA THR A 329 6.60 -31.16 26.11
C THR A 329 6.95 -30.18 25.01
N VAL A 330 6.31 -30.32 23.85
CA VAL A 330 6.36 -29.37 22.74
C VAL A 330 4.93 -28.99 22.37
N SER A 331 4.64 -27.70 22.40
CA SER A 331 3.41 -27.11 21.86
C SER A 331 3.68 -26.62 20.44
N LEU A 332 2.95 -27.18 19.47
CA LEU A 332 3.08 -26.84 18.05
C LEU A 332 1.77 -26.24 17.55
N VAL A 333 1.82 -25.02 17.04
CA VAL A 333 0.70 -24.36 16.36
C VAL A 333 0.98 -24.30 14.87
N LEU A 334 0.15 -24.99 14.08
CA LEU A 334 0.17 -24.94 12.62
C LEU A 334 -0.96 -24.05 12.10
N GLY A 335 -0.64 -23.11 11.22
CA GLY A 335 -1.65 -22.42 10.41
C GLY A 335 -1.94 -23.24 9.16
N VAL A 336 -3.21 -23.52 8.89
CA VAL A 336 -3.65 -24.19 7.66
C VAL A 336 -3.86 -23.12 6.59
N ASP A 337 -3.36 -23.34 5.38
CA ASP A 337 -3.51 -22.34 4.31
C ASP A 337 -5.00 -22.21 3.91
N PRO A 338 -5.52 -20.98 3.67
CA PRO A 338 -6.91 -20.76 3.30
C PRO A 338 -7.40 -21.52 2.06
N ASP A 339 -6.48 -21.93 1.18
CA ASP A 339 -6.77 -22.67 -0.05
C ASP A 339 -6.47 -24.17 0.02
N TYR A 340 -6.36 -24.69 1.25
CA TYR A 340 -6.16 -26.11 1.49
C TYR A 340 -7.31 -26.94 0.91
N ALA A 341 -7.01 -27.74 -0.12
CA ALA A 341 -8.00 -28.55 -0.83
C ALA A 341 -8.09 -30.01 -0.33
N GLY A 342 -7.35 -30.37 0.73
CA GLY A 342 -7.36 -31.72 1.30
C GLY A 342 -8.43 -31.90 2.38
N ASP A 343 -8.90 -33.12 2.58
CA ASP A 343 -9.91 -33.44 3.61
C ASP A 343 -9.30 -33.59 5.02
N ALA A 344 -7.99 -33.81 5.12
CA ALA A 344 -7.30 -34.01 6.40
C ALA A 344 -5.82 -33.65 6.35
N LEU A 345 -5.34 -33.01 7.41
CA LEU A 345 -3.94 -32.67 7.63
C LEU A 345 -3.25 -33.81 8.41
N VAL A 346 -2.28 -34.47 7.79
CA VAL A 346 -1.45 -35.50 8.43
C VAL A 346 -0.12 -34.88 8.82
N ASN A 347 0.14 -34.72 10.12
CA ASN A 347 1.40 -34.17 10.61
C ASN A 347 2.17 -35.19 11.46
N GLN A 348 3.39 -35.47 11.03
CA GLN A 348 4.32 -36.40 11.66
C GLN A 348 5.44 -35.64 12.36
N VAL A 349 5.84 -36.16 13.52
CA VAL A 349 7.00 -35.70 14.29
C VAL A 349 7.93 -36.87 14.52
N ARG A 350 9.22 -36.57 14.66
CA ARG A 350 10.26 -37.54 15.00
C ARG A 350 11.10 -37.01 16.12
N VAL A 351 11.52 -37.88 17.02
CA VAL A 351 12.52 -37.55 18.05
C VAL A 351 13.82 -38.30 17.76
N SER A 352 14.94 -37.73 18.22
CA SER A 352 16.27 -38.32 18.11
C SER A 352 17.18 -37.77 19.22
N ALA A 353 18.23 -38.49 19.57
CA ALA A 353 19.29 -38.05 20.48
C ALA A 353 20.66 -38.58 20.03
N GLY A 354 21.73 -38.15 20.70
CA GLY A 354 23.09 -38.65 20.43
C GLY A 354 23.36 -40.06 20.95
N ALA A 355 22.55 -40.55 21.89
CA ALA A 355 22.65 -41.90 22.46
C ALA A 355 22.05 -42.96 21.52
N THR A 356 22.42 -44.23 21.73
CA THR A 356 21.84 -45.33 20.96
C THR A 356 20.44 -45.65 21.49
N ASP A 357 19.45 -45.60 20.60
CA ASP A 357 18.07 -45.95 20.91
C ASP A 357 17.78 -47.41 20.49
N PRO A 358 17.38 -48.30 21.43
CA PRO A 358 17.13 -49.71 21.13
C PRO A 358 15.78 -49.95 20.45
N ASP A 359 14.83 -49.01 20.53
CA ASP A 359 13.50 -49.09 19.92
C ASP A 359 13.21 -47.87 19.04
N GLU A 360 13.69 -47.90 17.79
CA GLU A 360 13.40 -46.81 16.85
C GLU A 360 11.91 -46.73 16.42
N THR A 361 11.03 -47.64 16.86
CA THR A 361 9.63 -47.67 16.42
C THR A 361 8.74 -46.69 17.17
N ASN A 362 9.09 -46.32 18.41
CA ASN A 362 8.41 -45.33 19.24
C ASN A 362 8.91 -43.89 19.02
N ASN A 363 9.93 -43.72 18.17
CA ASN A 363 10.59 -42.44 17.88
C ASN A 363 9.81 -41.58 16.85
N ILE A 364 8.63 -42.01 16.43
CA ILE A 364 7.79 -41.33 15.44
C ILE A 364 6.34 -41.30 15.90
N ALA A 365 5.73 -40.11 15.94
CA ALA A 365 4.30 -39.94 16.17
C ALA A 365 3.63 -39.24 15.00
N THR A 366 2.40 -39.63 14.68
CA THR A 366 1.61 -39.03 13.60
C THR A 366 0.22 -38.73 14.12
N ALA A 367 -0.29 -37.52 13.84
CA ALA A 367 -1.69 -37.16 14.08
C ALA A 367 -2.34 -36.71 12.78
N THR A 368 -3.60 -37.09 12.61
CA THR A 368 -4.44 -36.70 11.46
C THR A 368 -5.62 -35.90 11.97
N THR A 369 -5.81 -34.70 11.43
CA THR A 369 -6.91 -33.80 11.80
C THR A 369 -7.73 -33.50 10.56
N MET A 370 -9.06 -33.61 10.65
CA MET A 370 -9.94 -33.29 9.52
C MET A 370 -9.89 -31.79 9.21
N VAL A 371 -9.89 -31.43 7.92
CA VAL A 371 -9.92 -30.04 7.49
C VAL A 371 -11.26 -29.77 6.80
N ASN A 372 -11.96 -28.74 7.27
CA ASN A 372 -13.16 -28.21 6.62
C ASN A 372 -12.81 -26.96 5.82
N ALA A 373 -13.61 -26.60 4.83
CA ALA A 373 -13.50 -25.34 4.12
C ALA A 373 -14.80 -24.54 4.30
N GLU A 374 -14.68 -23.32 4.84
CA GLU A 374 -15.80 -22.41 5.07
C GLU A 374 -15.42 -20.99 4.64
N ALA A 375 -16.23 -20.40 3.76
CA ALA A 375 -16.04 -19.05 3.24
C ALA A 375 -17.34 -18.27 3.45
N ASP A 376 -17.29 -17.14 4.15
CA ASP A 376 -18.43 -16.29 4.47
C ASP A 376 -18.53 -15.18 3.43
N LEU A 377 -19.47 -15.30 2.49
CA LEU A 377 -19.64 -14.37 1.38
C LEU A 377 -20.63 -13.26 1.71
N GLY A 378 -20.12 -12.03 1.80
CA GLY A 378 -20.95 -10.83 1.81
C GLY A 378 -21.17 -10.31 0.40
N ILE A 379 -22.38 -9.82 0.09
CA ILE A 379 -22.63 -9.06 -1.13
C ILE A 379 -23.26 -7.70 -0.84
N ALA A 380 -22.68 -6.65 -1.41
CA ALA A 380 -23.19 -5.31 -1.41
C ALA A 380 -23.51 -4.86 -2.84
N LYS A 381 -24.56 -4.07 -2.98
CA LYS A 381 -24.96 -3.49 -4.26
C LYS A 381 -25.19 -2.01 -4.08
N SER A 382 -24.65 -1.21 -4.99
CA SER A 382 -24.84 0.23 -5.03
C SER A 382 -25.14 0.67 -6.46
N VAL A 383 -25.74 1.84 -6.61
CA VAL A 383 -26.00 2.46 -7.91
C VAL A 383 -25.19 3.74 -8.03
N LEU A 384 -24.68 4.01 -9.24
CA LEU A 384 -23.87 5.21 -9.48
C LEU A 384 -24.71 6.50 -9.45
N GLN A 385 -25.97 6.43 -9.89
CA GLN A 385 -26.89 7.57 -9.91
C GLN A 385 -28.22 7.19 -9.25
N GLU A 386 -28.67 8.00 -8.29
CA GLU A 386 -29.91 7.80 -7.53
C GLU A 386 -31.17 8.26 -8.29
N GLU A 387 -31.00 9.00 -9.39
CA GLU A 387 -32.04 9.41 -10.32
C GLU A 387 -31.61 9.11 -11.77
N LEU A 388 -32.52 8.62 -12.60
CA LEU A 388 -32.22 8.29 -13.99
C LEU A 388 -33.32 8.76 -14.95
N CYS A 389 -32.93 9.54 -15.96
CA CYS A 389 -33.81 9.99 -17.04
C CYS A 389 -34.28 8.84 -17.92
N LEU A 390 -35.54 8.91 -18.39
CA LEU A 390 -36.04 7.99 -19.43
C LEU A 390 -35.12 7.99 -20.67
N GLY A 391 -34.63 6.81 -21.05
CA GLY A 391 -33.69 6.63 -22.16
C GLY A 391 -32.21 6.81 -21.80
N ALA A 392 -31.87 7.13 -20.55
CA ALA A 392 -30.49 7.18 -20.07
C ALA A 392 -30.02 5.81 -19.54
N TYR A 393 -28.71 5.72 -19.33
CA TYR A 393 -27.98 4.53 -18.86
C TYR A 393 -27.45 4.74 -17.45
N ASN A 394 -27.52 3.71 -16.61
CA ASN A 394 -26.98 3.71 -15.25
C ASN A 394 -26.14 2.44 -15.02
N VAL A 395 -25.40 2.43 -13.92
CA VAL A 395 -24.50 1.33 -13.55
C VAL A 395 -24.76 0.95 -12.10
N TYR A 396 -24.96 -0.35 -11.88
CA TYR A 396 -24.83 -0.95 -10.56
C TYR A 396 -23.39 -1.43 -10.36
N GLU A 397 -22.85 -1.16 -9.19
CA GLU A 397 -21.66 -1.83 -8.68
C GLU A 397 -22.12 -2.93 -7.70
N ILE A 398 -21.61 -4.15 -7.90
CA ILE A 398 -21.86 -5.30 -7.04
C ILE A 398 -20.53 -5.74 -6.46
N GLU A 399 -20.32 -5.53 -5.18
CA GLU A 399 -19.13 -5.94 -4.45
C GLU A 399 -19.41 -7.24 -3.70
N VAL A 400 -18.55 -8.24 -3.90
CA VAL A 400 -18.56 -9.50 -3.15
C VAL A 400 -17.33 -9.54 -2.27
N THR A 401 -17.49 -9.88 -1.00
CA THR A 401 -16.42 -10.01 -0.01
C THR A 401 -16.42 -11.43 0.55
N ASN A 402 -15.24 -12.00 0.81
CA ASN A 402 -15.11 -13.24 1.57
C ASN A 402 -14.54 -12.92 2.97
N ASP A 403 -15.40 -12.84 3.97
CA ASP A 403 -15.04 -12.60 5.38
C ASP A 403 -14.67 -13.90 6.13
N GLY A 404 -14.78 -15.05 5.46
CA GLY A 404 -14.47 -16.36 6.03
C GLY A 404 -12.97 -16.68 6.04
N PRO A 405 -12.55 -17.70 6.82
CA PRO A 405 -11.15 -18.09 6.91
C PRO A 405 -10.65 -18.85 5.68
N SER A 406 -11.52 -19.54 4.93
CA SER A 406 -11.15 -20.29 3.73
C SER A 406 -11.44 -19.53 2.45
N ASP A 407 -10.76 -19.90 1.38
CA ASP A 407 -11.03 -19.36 0.05
C ASP A 407 -12.38 -19.84 -0.50
N ALA A 408 -13.15 -18.92 -1.10
CA ALA A 408 -14.37 -19.25 -1.81
C ALA A 408 -14.03 -19.69 -3.24
N VAL A 409 -14.46 -20.88 -3.65
CA VAL A 409 -14.26 -21.39 -5.02
C VAL A 409 -15.56 -21.45 -5.81
N ASP A 410 -15.49 -21.26 -7.12
CA ASP A 410 -16.65 -21.19 -8.02
C ASP A 410 -17.71 -20.18 -7.55
N VAL A 411 -17.23 -18.98 -7.17
CA VAL A 411 -18.10 -17.87 -6.75
C VAL A 411 -18.98 -17.46 -7.92
N SER A 412 -20.29 -17.38 -7.68
CA SER A 412 -21.30 -17.03 -8.66
C SER A 412 -22.24 -15.97 -8.09
N VAL A 413 -22.31 -14.84 -8.77
CA VAL A 413 -23.26 -13.77 -8.50
C VAL A 413 -24.40 -13.89 -9.49
N THR A 414 -25.63 -13.84 -8.98
CA THR A 414 -26.85 -13.78 -9.78
C THR A 414 -27.61 -12.50 -9.47
N ASP A 415 -27.90 -11.73 -10.51
CA ASP A 415 -28.66 -10.48 -10.45
C ASP A 415 -29.82 -10.55 -11.45
N VAL A 416 -31.03 -10.70 -10.91
CA VAL A 416 -32.26 -10.74 -11.71
C VAL A 416 -32.78 -9.31 -11.83
N LEU A 417 -32.49 -8.68 -12.97
CA LEU A 417 -32.95 -7.33 -13.22
C LEU A 417 -34.48 -7.25 -13.16
N PRO A 418 -35.07 -6.29 -12.42
CA PRO A 418 -36.51 -6.05 -12.45
C PRO A 418 -36.95 -5.67 -13.87
N ASN A 419 -38.22 -5.95 -14.22
CA ASN A 419 -38.77 -5.69 -15.55
C ASN A 419 -38.65 -4.24 -16.03
N ALA A 420 -38.45 -3.29 -15.12
CA ALA A 420 -38.22 -1.88 -15.43
C ALA A 420 -36.83 -1.60 -16.01
N LEU A 421 -35.93 -2.59 -16.03
CA LEU A 421 -34.56 -2.47 -16.51
C LEU A 421 -34.29 -3.42 -17.69
N VAL A 422 -33.44 -2.97 -18.60
CA VAL A 422 -32.88 -3.74 -19.71
C VAL A 422 -31.38 -3.81 -19.53
N TYR A 423 -30.81 -5.01 -19.65
CA TYR A 423 -29.37 -5.21 -19.55
C TYR A 423 -28.62 -4.42 -20.63
N GLY A 424 -27.72 -3.53 -20.21
CA GLY A 424 -26.92 -2.65 -21.07
C GLY A 424 -25.46 -3.08 -21.22
N GLY A 425 -25.03 -4.12 -20.51
CA GLY A 425 -23.65 -4.63 -20.51
C GLY A 425 -23.13 -4.87 -19.10
N GLY A 426 -21.92 -5.40 -18.97
CA GLY A 426 -21.30 -5.61 -17.67
C GLY A 426 -19.80 -5.81 -17.76
N SER A 427 -19.16 -5.93 -16.60
CA SER A 427 -17.73 -6.21 -16.50
C SER A 427 -17.37 -7.58 -17.13
N PRO A 428 -16.09 -7.82 -17.45
CA PRO A 428 -15.64 -9.14 -17.90
C PRO A 428 -16.03 -10.22 -16.89
N ARG A 429 -16.38 -11.42 -17.38
CA ARG A 429 -16.94 -12.56 -16.61
C ARG A 429 -18.41 -12.43 -16.21
N CYS A 430 -19.06 -11.30 -16.51
CA CYS A 430 -20.51 -11.20 -16.48
C CYS A 430 -21.12 -11.63 -17.82
N THR A 431 -22.20 -12.39 -17.76
CA THR A 431 -23.01 -12.84 -18.90
C THR A 431 -24.48 -12.59 -18.62
N TYR A 432 -25.30 -12.55 -19.66
CA TYR A 432 -26.74 -12.35 -19.54
C TYR A 432 -27.50 -13.44 -20.29
N ASP A 433 -28.27 -14.25 -19.56
CA ASP A 433 -29.19 -15.28 -20.08
C ASP A 433 -30.49 -15.25 -19.25
N GLY A 434 -31.22 -14.14 -19.34
CA GLY A 434 -32.43 -13.87 -18.54
C GLY A 434 -32.16 -13.36 -17.11
N ALA A 435 -30.95 -13.57 -16.60
CA ALA A 435 -30.41 -12.89 -15.41
C ALA A 435 -28.93 -12.57 -15.68
N VAL A 436 -28.40 -11.55 -15.00
CA VAL A 436 -26.97 -11.26 -15.03
C VAL A 436 -26.28 -12.27 -14.14
N ARG A 437 -25.29 -12.99 -14.70
CA ARG A 437 -24.47 -13.96 -13.99
C ARG A 437 -23.01 -13.59 -14.12
N CYS A 438 -22.38 -13.28 -12.99
CA CYS A 438 -20.94 -12.99 -12.92
C CYS A 438 -20.26 -14.08 -12.09
N GLY A 439 -19.03 -14.46 -12.42
CA GLY A 439 -18.35 -15.53 -11.68
C GLY A 439 -16.85 -15.36 -11.54
N LEU A 440 -16.30 -15.93 -10.46
CA LEU A 440 -14.88 -16.05 -10.18
C LEU A 440 -14.56 -17.51 -9.87
N GLU A 441 -13.44 -18.00 -10.38
CA GLU A 441 -12.96 -19.35 -10.02
C GLU A 441 -12.57 -19.42 -8.54
N ARG A 442 -12.07 -18.30 -7.98
CA ARG A 442 -11.59 -18.21 -6.61
C ARG A 442 -11.66 -16.76 -6.10
N LEU A 443 -12.13 -16.58 -4.87
CA LEU A 443 -12.03 -15.34 -4.08
C LEU A 443 -11.31 -15.66 -2.77
N PRO A 444 -10.06 -15.19 -2.58
CA PRO A 444 -9.28 -15.49 -1.38
C PRO A 444 -9.95 -15.02 -0.09
N ALA A 445 -9.63 -15.67 1.03
CA ALA A 445 -10.07 -15.25 2.36
C ALA A 445 -9.65 -13.80 2.67
N GLY A 446 -10.59 -13.00 3.15
CA GLY A 446 -10.40 -11.58 3.49
C GLY A 446 -10.40 -10.60 2.30
N GLU A 447 -10.60 -11.08 1.06
CA GLU A 447 -10.56 -10.25 -0.14
C GLU A 447 -11.97 -9.92 -0.67
N SER A 448 -12.05 -8.85 -1.46
CA SER A 448 -13.27 -8.38 -2.13
C SER A 448 -13.08 -8.24 -3.65
N HIS A 449 -14.19 -8.33 -4.39
CA HIS A 449 -14.22 -8.11 -5.84
C HIS A 449 -15.49 -7.41 -6.30
N SER A 450 -15.34 -6.35 -7.11
CA SER A 450 -16.46 -5.61 -7.70
C SER A 450 -16.76 -6.03 -9.14
N PHE A 451 -18.04 -6.25 -9.42
CA PHE A 451 -18.60 -6.34 -10.76
C PHE A 451 -19.39 -5.08 -11.11
N LEU A 452 -19.35 -4.68 -12.37
CA LEU A 452 -20.15 -3.56 -12.88
C LEU A 452 -21.24 -4.10 -13.79
N VAL A 453 -22.48 -3.68 -13.55
CA VAL A 453 -23.66 -4.07 -14.34
C VAL A 453 -24.33 -2.82 -14.89
N GLY A 454 -24.23 -2.65 -16.20
CA GLY A 454 -24.89 -1.60 -16.96
C GLY A 454 -26.35 -1.89 -17.21
N VAL A 455 -27.21 -0.89 -17.00
CA VAL A 455 -28.65 -1.00 -17.21
C VAL A 455 -29.21 0.23 -17.94
N ASN A 456 -30.19 -0.01 -18.80
CA ASN A 456 -31.04 1.02 -19.39
C ASN A 456 -32.45 0.88 -18.82
N LEU A 457 -33.24 1.96 -18.83
CA LEU A 457 -34.67 1.85 -18.53
C LEU A 457 -35.42 1.12 -19.63
N ALA A 458 -36.30 0.20 -19.23
CA ALA A 458 -37.22 -0.45 -20.14
C ALA A 458 -38.22 0.56 -20.72
N PRO A 459 -38.65 0.40 -21.99
CA PRO A 459 -39.71 1.22 -22.55
C PRO A 459 -41.00 1.12 -21.72
N GLY A 460 -41.65 2.26 -21.47
CA GLY A 460 -42.95 2.31 -20.78
C GLY A 460 -42.86 2.38 -19.24
N VAL A 461 -41.68 2.56 -18.67
CA VAL A 461 -41.55 2.93 -17.24
C VAL A 461 -42.01 4.38 -17.04
N ASP A 462 -42.91 4.61 -16.09
CA ASP A 462 -43.41 5.94 -15.74
C ASP A 462 -42.41 6.71 -14.86
N GLY A 463 -42.38 8.04 -15.01
CA GLY A 463 -41.59 8.92 -14.15
C GLY A 463 -42.11 8.94 -12.72
N GLY A 464 -41.20 9.03 -11.75
CA GLY A 464 -41.45 8.89 -10.32
C GLY A 464 -41.40 7.45 -9.80
N THR A 465 -41.15 6.46 -10.66
CA THR A 465 -41.08 5.04 -10.25
C THR A 465 -39.76 4.76 -9.53
N TRP A 466 -39.81 4.32 -8.27
CA TRP A 466 -38.66 3.76 -7.58
C TRP A 466 -38.36 2.35 -8.12
N ILE A 467 -37.16 2.14 -8.63
CA ILE A 467 -36.72 0.85 -9.15
C ILE A 467 -35.67 0.28 -8.20
N ALA A 468 -36.08 -0.71 -7.41
CA ALA A 468 -35.18 -1.47 -6.56
C ALA A 468 -34.62 -2.69 -7.30
N ASN A 469 -33.35 -3.00 -7.06
CA ASN A 469 -32.70 -4.20 -7.54
C ASN A 469 -31.86 -4.83 -6.41
N THR A 470 -31.79 -6.15 -6.40
CA THR A 470 -30.94 -6.92 -5.47
C THR A 470 -30.00 -7.81 -6.27
N ALA A 471 -29.01 -8.40 -5.61
CA ALA A 471 -28.19 -9.46 -6.17
C ALA A 471 -27.93 -10.51 -5.09
N THR A 472 -27.68 -11.75 -5.51
CA THR A 472 -27.31 -12.85 -4.62
C THR A 472 -25.95 -13.39 -4.99
N VAL A 473 -25.16 -13.83 -4.02
CA VAL A 473 -23.91 -14.55 -4.23
C VAL A 473 -24.03 -15.98 -3.70
N ALA A 474 -23.26 -16.90 -4.29
CA ALA A 474 -23.06 -18.26 -3.81
C ALA A 474 -21.67 -18.75 -4.22
N SER A 475 -21.16 -19.79 -3.55
CA SER A 475 -19.96 -20.50 -3.98
C SER A 475 -20.08 -22.01 -3.76
N ALA A 476 -19.11 -22.78 -4.24
CA ALA A 476 -19.02 -24.21 -3.93
C ALA A 476 -18.41 -24.46 -2.54
N THR A 477 -17.64 -23.50 -2.00
CA THR A 477 -17.23 -23.51 -0.59
C THR A 477 -18.46 -23.27 0.28
N ARG A 478 -18.57 -23.97 1.40
CA ARG A 478 -19.73 -23.82 2.29
C ARG A 478 -19.74 -22.44 2.94
N ASP A 479 -20.87 -21.77 2.86
CA ASP A 479 -21.11 -20.51 3.57
C ASP A 479 -21.72 -20.75 4.97
N PRO A 480 -21.07 -20.31 6.07
CA PRO A 480 -21.62 -20.44 7.41
C PRO A 480 -22.72 -19.41 7.74
N ASN A 481 -22.83 -18.32 7.00
CA ASN A 481 -23.72 -17.20 7.26
C ASN A 481 -24.51 -16.78 6.00
N PRO A 482 -25.47 -17.58 5.51
CA PRO A 482 -26.20 -17.28 4.27
C PRO A 482 -27.13 -16.04 4.34
N ALA A 483 -27.14 -15.29 5.44
CA ALA A 483 -27.98 -14.11 5.61
C ALA A 483 -27.41 -12.85 4.91
N ASN A 484 -26.10 -12.80 4.64
CA ASN A 484 -25.43 -11.72 3.90
C ASN A 484 -25.20 -12.06 2.41
N ASP A 485 -25.61 -13.25 1.97
CA ASP A 485 -25.57 -13.71 0.57
C ASP A 485 -26.54 -12.99 -0.37
N THR A 486 -27.38 -12.09 0.16
CA THR A 486 -28.30 -11.26 -0.63
C THR A 486 -28.08 -9.80 -0.30
N SER A 487 -27.85 -8.99 -1.34
CA SER A 487 -27.59 -7.57 -1.16
C SER A 487 -28.83 -6.86 -0.61
N PRO A 488 -28.67 -5.80 0.17
CA PRO A 488 -29.74 -4.82 0.36
C PRO A 488 -30.26 -4.32 -1.00
N GLU A 489 -31.49 -3.79 -1.00
CA GLU A 489 -32.06 -3.15 -2.19
C GLU A 489 -31.25 -1.91 -2.57
N ALA A 490 -30.65 -1.95 -3.76
CA ALA A 490 -30.06 -0.79 -4.41
C ALA A 490 -31.01 -0.31 -5.49
N GLY A 491 -31.37 0.96 -5.46
CA GLY A 491 -32.35 1.48 -6.39
C GLY A 491 -32.13 2.92 -6.75
N PHE A 492 -32.87 3.36 -7.75
CA PHE A 492 -32.92 4.74 -8.19
C PHE A 492 -34.33 5.09 -8.61
N THR A 493 -34.65 6.37 -8.62
CA THR A 493 -35.94 6.86 -9.11
C THR A 493 -35.85 7.08 -10.62
N ALA A 494 -36.68 6.40 -11.40
CA ALA A 494 -36.89 6.74 -12.80
C ALA A 494 -37.57 8.11 -12.84
N VAL A 495 -36.94 9.08 -13.46
CA VAL A 495 -37.49 10.44 -13.57
C VAL A 495 -37.92 10.66 -15.01
N GLN A 496 -39.15 11.16 -15.17
CA GLN A 496 -39.58 11.81 -16.41
C GLN A 496 -38.74 13.08 -16.52
N CYS A 497 -37.57 12.95 -17.11
CA CYS A 497 -36.81 14.10 -17.55
C CYS A 497 -37.57 14.70 -18.73
N SER A 498 -38.60 15.50 -18.45
CA SER A 498 -38.70 16.74 -19.19
C SER A 498 -37.47 17.54 -18.77
N LEU A 499 -36.44 17.59 -19.60
CA LEU A 499 -35.71 18.84 -19.62
C LEU A 499 -36.64 19.81 -20.37
N PRO A 500 -37.29 20.79 -19.72
CA PRO A 500 -37.42 22.08 -20.38
C PRO A 500 -35.99 22.65 -20.41
N ALA A 501 -35.16 22.14 -21.32
CA ALA A 501 -33.93 22.79 -21.72
C ALA A 501 -34.15 23.18 -23.17
N ALA A 502 -34.67 24.39 -23.38
CA ALA A 502 -34.26 25.06 -24.61
C ALA A 502 -32.74 25.22 -24.50
N ASP A 503 -32.02 25.06 -25.61
CA ASP A 503 -30.60 25.39 -25.69
C ASP A 503 -30.54 26.54 -26.68
N LEU A 504 -30.57 27.76 -26.14
CA LEU A 504 -30.51 28.92 -26.99
C LEU A 504 -29.08 29.07 -27.50
N ALA A 505 -28.92 29.61 -28.71
CA ALA A 505 -27.61 30.02 -29.18
C ALA A 505 -27.75 31.32 -29.94
N LEU A 506 -26.83 32.26 -29.72
CA LEU A 506 -26.80 33.53 -30.44
C LEU A 506 -25.64 33.52 -31.44
N VAL A 507 -25.92 33.95 -32.65
CA VAL A 507 -24.91 34.30 -33.65
C VAL A 507 -25.10 35.76 -34.02
N LYS A 508 -24.04 36.54 -33.91
CA LYS A 508 -24.02 37.96 -34.23
C LYS A 508 -23.00 38.25 -35.33
N THR A 509 -23.44 38.97 -36.35
CA THR A 509 -22.56 39.45 -37.43
C THR A 509 -22.69 40.96 -37.58
N ALA A 510 -21.63 41.61 -38.08
CA ALA A 510 -21.59 43.05 -38.33
C ALA A 510 -21.00 43.34 -39.72
N THR A 511 -21.21 44.56 -40.21
CA THR A 511 -20.39 45.11 -41.30
C THR A 511 -18.92 45.07 -40.89
N GLU A 512 -18.02 44.49 -41.70
CA GLU A 512 -16.61 44.32 -41.31
C GLU A 512 -15.87 45.65 -41.14
N THR A 513 -16.13 46.62 -42.01
CA THR A 513 -15.51 47.95 -42.01
C THR A 513 -16.52 49.04 -42.30
N ALA A 514 -16.46 50.15 -41.55
CA ALA A 514 -17.27 51.35 -41.79
C ALA A 514 -16.49 52.60 -41.39
N GLY A 515 -16.58 53.68 -42.16
CA GLY A 515 -16.03 54.99 -41.78
C GLY A 515 -16.91 55.75 -40.80
N ALA A 516 -16.38 56.81 -40.20
CA ALA A 516 -17.19 57.74 -39.42
C ALA A 516 -18.26 58.39 -40.32
N GLY A 517 -19.52 58.40 -39.85
CA GLY A 517 -20.69 58.83 -40.63
C GLY A 517 -21.27 57.76 -41.56
N GLU A 518 -20.68 56.57 -41.65
CA GLU A 518 -21.27 55.42 -42.33
C GLU A 518 -22.09 54.55 -41.38
N GLN A 519 -22.94 53.69 -41.94
CA GLN A 519 -23.80 52.80 -41.16
C GLN A 519 -23.19 51.41 -40.97
N ILE A 520 -23.35 50.85 -39.78
CA ILE A 520 -23.06 49.46 -39.46
C ILE A 520 -24.38 48.72 -39.32
N THR A 521 -24.50 47.57 -40.00
CA THR A 521 -25.65 46.68 -39.84
C THR A 521 -25.23 45.49 -38.98
N TYR A 522 -25.86 45.34 -37.81
CA TYR A 522 -25.77 44.14 -36.99
C TYR A 522 -26.90 43.18 -37.33
N THR A 523 -26.59 41.90 -37.53
CA THR A 523 -27.58 40.82 -37.65
C THR A 523 -27.43 39.88 -36.47
N LEU A 524 -28.50 39.72 -35.72
CA LEU A 524 -28.62 38.88 -34.53
C LEU A 524 -29.48 37.68 -34.87
N THR A 525 -28.95 36.46 -34.78
CA THR A 525 -29.72 35.24 -35.05
C THR A 525 -29.75 34.37 -33.80
N ALA A 526 -30.95 34.21 -33.24
CA ALA A 526 -31.19 33.30 -32.12
C ALA A 526 -31.64 31.94 -32.66
N HIS A 527 -31.04 30.87 -32.14
CA HIS A 527 -31.39 29.49 -32.41
C HIS A 527 -31.93 28.83 -31.15
N ASN A 528 -32.79 27.83 -31.31
CA ASN A 528 -33.06 26.85 -30.27
C ASN A 528 -32.53 25.49 -30.71
N LEU A 529 -31.33 25.14 -30.24
CA LEU A 529 -30.66 23.87 -30.47
C LEU A 529 -31.16 22.76 -29.55
N GLY A 530 -32.00 23.11 -28.58
CA GLY A 530 -32.53 22.21 -27.57
C GLY A 530 -33.77 21.45 -28.04
N PRO A 531 -34.11 20.35 -27.36
CA PRO A 531 -35.25 19.51 -27.74
C PRO A 531 -36.62 20.08 -27.35
N SER A 532 -36.68 21.21 -26.61
CA SER A 532 -37.91 21.79 -26.05
C SER A 532 -38.17 23.20 -26.57
N ASP A 533 -39.44 23.65 -26.62
CA ASP A 533 -39.80 25.02 -27.01
C ASP A 533 -39.18 26.07 -26.07
N ALA A 534 -38.47 27.05 -26.64
CA ALA A 534 -38.00 28.24 -25.93
C ALA A 534 -39.15 29.27 -25.88
N LYS A 535 -39.62 29.62 -24.68
CA LYS A 535 -40.71 30.59 -24.49
C LYS A 535 -40.16 31.96 -24.11
N ASP A 536 -40.84 33.01 -24.57
CA ASP A 536 -40.53 34.41 -24.26
C ASP A 536 -39.06 34.78 -24.53
N VAL A 537 -38.53 34.29 -25.65
CA VAL A 537 -37.17 34.55 -26.11
C VAL A 537 -36.98 36.05 -26.28
N THR A 538 -35.89 36.57 -25.72
CA THR A 538 -35.52 37.98 -25.76
C THR A 538 -34.03 38.10 -26.03
N ILE A 539 -33.67 38.98 -26.99
CA ILE A 539 -32.28 39.35 -27.27
C ILE A 539 -32.05 40.76 -26.71
N VAL A 540 -30.99 40.95 -25.93
CA VAL A 540 -30.54 42.26 -25.45
C VAL A 540 -29.18 42.55 -26.06
N ASP A 541 -29.09 43.64 -26.82
CA ASP A 541 -27.89 44.10 -27.51
C ASP A 541 -27.39 45.40 -26.87
N THR A 542 -26.13 45.48 -26.48
CA THR A 542 -25.56 46.67 -25.85
C THR A 542 -24.66 47.38 -26.85
N LEU A 543 -25.14 48.50 -27.41
CA LEU A 543 -24.41 49.23 -28.44
C LEU A 543 -23.09 49.79 -27.89
N PRO A 544 -21.97 49.70 -28.65
CA PRO A 544 -20.70 50.28 -28.22
C PRO A 544 -20.76 51.81 -28.16
N ALA A 545 -19.86 52.42 -27.41
CA ALA A 545 -19.66 53.86 -27.48
C ALA A 545 -19.18 54.27 -28.89
N GLY A 546 -19.59 55.45 -29.35
CA GLY A 546 -19.24 55.96 -30.68
C GLY A 546 -20.13 55.45 -31.81
N VAL A 547 -21.28 54.86 -31.50
CA VAL A 547 -22.36 54.65 -32.48
C VAL A 547 -23.69 55.15 -31.95
N THR A 548 -24.54 55.63 -32.87
CA THR A 548 -25.92 56.01 -32.59
C THR A 548 -26.88 55.08 -33.33
N LEU A 549 -27.89 54.55 -32.65
CA LEU A 549 -28.92 53.74 -33.30
C LEU A 549 -29.72 54.56 -34.32
N VAL A 550 -29.78 54.07 -35.55
CA VAL A 550 -30.57 54.67 -36.65
C VAL A 550 -31.89 53.94 -36.80
N GLU A 551 -31.85 52.61 -36.82
CA GLU A 551 -33.02 51.77 -37.05
C GLU A 551 -32.95 50.50 -36.21
N ALA A 552 -34.03 50.23 -35.48
CA ALA A 552 -34.24 48.96 -34.80
C ALA A 552 -35.16 48.08 -35.67
N GLY A 553 -34.78 46.82 -35.87
CA GLY A 553 -35.59 45.85 -36.60
C GLY A 553 -36.96 45.59 -35.94
N THR A 554 -37.82 44.88 -36.66
CA THR A 554 -39.17 44.56 -36.16
C THR A 554 -39.10 43.78 -34.84
N GLY A 555 -39.83 44.22 -33.82
CA GLY A 555 -39.84 43.60 -32.49
C GLY A 555 -38.72 44.10 -31.56
N CYS A 556 -37.88 45.03 -32.01
CA CYS A 556 -36.82 45.64 -31.21
C CYS A 556 -37.19 47.04 -30.72
N THR A 557 -36.78 47.36 -29.50
CA THR A 557 -37.00 48.67 -28.85
C THR A 557 -35.71 49.14 -28.19
N ALA A 558 -35.34 50.40 -28.43
CA ALA A 558 -34.17 51.03 -27.84
C ALA A 558 -34.45 51.50 -26.41
N GLY A 559 -33.50 51.29 -25.51
CA GLY A 559 -33.45 51.84 -24.17
C GLY A 559 -32.62 53.14 -24.12
N ASP A 560 -32.85 53.95 -23.08
CA ASP A 560 -32.15 55.21 -22.85
C ASP A 560 -30.68 55.02 -22.41
N ASP A 561 -30.27 53.79 -22.10
CA ASP A 561 -28.95 53.40 -21.61
C ASP A 561 -28.02 52.85 -22.71
N GLY A 562 -28.44 52.93 -23.98
CA GLY A 562 -27.68 52.40 -25.12
C GLY A 562 -27.90 50.91 -25.38
N THR A 563 -28.86 50.27 -24.70
CA THR A 563 -29.28 48.90 -25.00
C THR A 563 -30.42 48.86 -26.01
N VAL A 564 -30.51 47.80 -26.80
CA VAL A 564 -31.65 47.49 -27.68
C VAL A 564 -32.18 46.12 -27.31
N THR A 565 -33.46 46.05 -26.95
CA THR A 565 -34.13 44.80 -26.57
C THR A 565 -35.05 44.34 -27.69
N CYS A 566 -34.85 43.14 -28.20
CA CYS A 566 -35.67 42.50 -29.24
C CYS A 566 -36.51 41.36 -28.63
N SER A 567 -37.83 41.53 -28.64
CA SER A 567 -38.78 40.51 -28.22
C SER A 567 -39.04 39.54 -29.37
N VAL A 568 -38.57 38.30 -29.22
CA VAL A 568 -38.67 37.25 -30.25
C VAL A 568 -39.92 36.40 -30.08
N GLY A 569 -40.34 36.11 -28.84
CA GLY A 569 -41.48 35.23 -28.56
C GLY A 569 -41.08 33.76 -28.45
N GLY A 570 -41.85 32.84 -29.05
CA GLY A 570 -41.58 31.40 -28.93
C GLY A 570 -40.70 30.85 -30.07
N LEU A 571 -39.69 30.04 -29.74
CA LEU A 571 -38.88 29.28 -30.70
C LEU A 571 -39.05 27.77 -30.49
N ALA A 572 -39.55 27.07 -31.50
CA ALA A 572 -39.62 25.61 -31.51
C ALA A 572 -38.22 24.96 -31.59
N PRO A 573 -38.06 23.67 -31.23
CA PRO A 573 -36.82 22.92 -31.42
C PRO A 573 -36.29 23.00 -32.86
N GLY A 574 -35.00 23.33 -33.01
CA GLY A 574 -34.35 23.57 -34.30
C GLY A 574 -34.78 24.86 -35.01
N GLY A 575 -35.67 25.66 -34.39
CA GLY A 575 -36.11 26.94 -34.92
C GLY A 575 -35.03 28.02 -34.80
N GLN A 576 -35.14 29.04 -35.66
CA GLN A 576 -34.29 30.22 -35.61
C GLN A 576 -35.08 31.47 -36.00
N VAL A 577 -34.65 32.62 -35.50
CA VAL A 577 -35.14 33.94 -35.92
C VAL A 577 -33.97 34.91 -36.03
N SER A 578 -34.09 35.91 -36.90
CA SER A 578 -33.11 36.99 -37.01
C SER A 578 -33.72 38.35 -36.74
N ALA A 579 -32.98 39.23 -36.07
CA ALA A 579 -33.25 40.65 -35.89
C ALA A 579 -32.07 41.47 -36.45
N THR A 580 -32.36 42.66 -36.97
CA THR A 580 -31.36 43.56 -37.55
C THR A 580 -31.34 44.89 -36.83
N LEU A 581 -30.16 45.41 -36.52
CA LEU A 581 -29.97 46.75 -35.96
C LEU A 581 -29.07 47.54 -36.91
N VAL A 582 -29.46 48.77 -37.25
CA VAL A 582 -28.64 49.68 -38.05
C VAL A 582 -28.20 50.83 -37.16
N VAL A 583 -26.89 51.03 -37.05
CA VAL A 583 -26.30 52.13 -36.29
C VAL A 583 -25.45 53.00 -37.20
N LEU A 584 -25.27 54.27 -36.85
CA LEU A 584 -24.36 55.21 -37.48
C LEU A 584 -23.08 55.27 -36.65
N VAL A 585 -21.91 55.23 -37.30
CA VAL A 585 -20.64 55.53 -36.62
C VAL A 585 -20.58 57.02 -36.34
N ASP A 586 -20.54 57.40 -35.07
CA ASP A 586 -20.45 58.81 -34.68
C ASP A 586 -19.09 59.39 -35.08
N GLY A 587 -19.05 60.65 -35.50
CA GLY A 587 -17.80 61.35 -35.82
C GLY A 587 -17.42 62.37 -34.73
N PRO A 588 -16.13 62.59 -34.44
CA PRO A 588 -14.96 61.88 -35.00
C PRO A 588 -14.60 60.61 -34.22
N VAL A 589 -14.27 59.52 -34.93
CA VAL A 589 -13.69 58.30 -34.36
C VAL A 589 -12.37 58.01 -35.08
N GLU A 590 -11.34 57.64 -34.33
CA GLU A 590 -10.00 57.41 -34.87
C GLU A 590 -9.98 56.21 -35.84
N PRO A 591 -9.29 56.32 -37.00
CA PRO A 591 -9.06 55.21 -37.90
C PRO A 591 -8.50 53.98 -37.18
N GLY A 592 -9.02 52.81 -37.52
CA GLY A 592 -8.58 51.54 -36.95
C GLY A 592 -9.17 51.19 -35.58
N THR A 593 -9.99 52.05 -34.98
CA THR A 593 -10.81 51.71 -33.80
C THR A 593 -11.65 50.48 -34.10
N SER A 594 -11.68 49.51 -33.18
CA SER A 594 -12.57 48.33 -33.27
C SER A 594 -13.81 48.58 -32.41
N LEU A 595 -14.97 48.68 -33.05
CA LEU A 595 -16.26 48.80 -32.39
C LEU A 595 -16.80 47.40 -32.13
N GLU A 596 -16.59 46.90 -30.90
CA GLU A 596 -17.12 45.61 -30.45
C GLU A 596 -18.54 45.77 -29.93
N ASN A 597 -19.49 45.06 -30.54
CA ASN A 597 -20.88 45.03 -30.09
C ASN A 597 -21.23 43.64 -29.56
N VAL A 598 -21.83 43.57 -28.36
CA VAL A 598 -22.15 42.33 -27.66
C VAL A 598 -23.66 42.21 -27.46
N ALA A 599 -24.20 41.02 -27.72
CA ALA A 599 -25.58 40.71 -27.46
C ALA A 599 -25.74 39.41 -26.68
N VAL A 600 -26.85 39.30 -25.94
CA VAL A 600 -27.22 38.14 -25.13
C VAL A 600 -28.64 37.72 -25.45
N VAL A 601 -28.88 36.41 -25.60
CA VAL A 601 -30.21 35.83 -25.75
C VAL A 601 -30.64 35.12 -24.46
N THR A 602 -31.92 35.24 -24.10
CA THR A 602 -32.53 34.60 -22.92
C THR A 602 -33.92 34.08 -23.24
N ALA A 603 -34.45 33.16 -22.43
CA ALA A 603 -35.81 32.65 -22.50
C ALA A 603 -36.37 32.40 -21.09
N ALA A 604 -37.69 32.27 -20.98
CA ALA A 604 -38.37 31.81 -19.76
C ALA A 604 -38.26 30.29 -19.57
N THR A 605 -38.11 29.53 -20.65
CA THR A 605 -37.74 28.11 -20.59
C THR A 605 -36.28 28.02 -20.08
N PRO A 606 -35.96 27.21 -19.05
CA PRO A 606 -34.60 27.04 -18.59
C PRO A 606 -33.66 26.59 -19.71
N ASP A 607 -32.40 27.03 -19.63
CA ASP A 607 -31.32 26.67 -20.53
C ASP A 607 -30.11 26.23 -19.70
N THR A 608 -29.64 25.00 -19.93
CA THR A 608 -28.55 24.39 -19.18
C THR A 608 -27.17 24.70 -19.74
N TYR A 609 -27.07 25.26 -20.95
CA TYR A 609 -25.81 25.56 -21.63
C TYR A 609 -25.68 27.04 -21.95
N MET A 610 -25.64 27.91 -20.93
CA MET A 610 -25.62 29.37 -21.13
C MET A 610 -24.39 29.94 -21.88
N ALA A 611 -23.40 29.13 -22.24
CA ALA A 611 -22.15 29.60 -22.84
C ALA A 611 -22.28 30.07 -24.29
N ASN A 612 -23.26 29.56 -25.04
CA ASN A 612 -23.58 29.95 -26.42
C ASN A 612 -24.67 31.04 -26.50
N ASN A 613 -25.12 31.58 -25.35
CA ASN A 613 -26.16 32.62 -25.29
C ASN A 613 -25.63 34.04 -25.45
N VAL A 614 -24.33 34.21 -25.61
CA VAL A 614 -23.67 35.49 -25.82
C VAL A 614 -22.82 35.41 -27.07
N ASP A 615 -22.87 36.45 -27.90
CA ASP A 615 -21.97 36.59 -29.04
C ASP A 615 -21.62 38.06 -29.28
N ALA A 616 -20.45 38.28 -29.88
CA ALA A 616 -19.90 39.59 -30.14
C ALA A 616 -19.47 39.72 -31.60
N ALA A 617 -19.69 40.89 -32.19
CA ALA A 617 -19.23 41.20 -33.54
C ALA A 617 -18.50 42.54 -33.56
N ASN A 618 -17.40 42.59 -34.31
CA ASN A 618 -16.52 43.74 -34.40
C ASN A 618 -16.66 44.41 -35.78
N THR A 619 -16.70 45.74 -35.78
CA THR A 619 -16.51 46.54 -36.98
C THR A 619 -15.27 47.40 -36.82
N ARG A 620 -14.37 47.37 -37.80
CA ARG A 620 -13.19 48.24 -37.80
C ARG A 620 -13.51 49.57 -38.46
N VAL A 621 -13.19 50.68 -37.80
CA VAL A 621 -13.38 52.01 -38.37
C VAL A 621 -12.37 52.25 -39.48
N ALA A 622 -12.86 52.51 -40.69
CA ALA A 622 -12.02 52.87 -41.83
C ALA A 622 -11.61 54.35 -41.73
N GLY A 623 -10.36 54.66 -42.07
CA GLY A 623 -9.93 56.05 -42.24
C GLY A 623 -10.51 56.60 -43.55
N LEU A 624 -11.19 57.74 -43.45
CA LEU A 624 -11.72 58.54 -44.54
C LEU A 624 -11.24 59.98 -44.36
N ALA A 625 -10.04 60.27 -44.89
CA ALA A 625 -9.57 61.65 -45.02
C ALA A 625 -10.28 62.34 -46.19
N ASN A 626 -10.22 63.67 -46.21
CA ASN A 626 -10.54 64.48 -47.39
C ASN A 626 -9.67 65.74 -47.31
N LEU A 627 -8.44 65.64 -47.82
CA LEU A 627 -7.47 66.70 -47.90
C LEU A 627 -7.87 67.69 -48.99
N ALA A 628 -7.58 68.96 -48.74
CA ALA A 628 -7.70 70.01 -49.73
C ALA A 628 -6.54 70.98 -49.55
N LEU A 629 -5.97 71.45 -50.66
CA LEU A 629 -4.87 72.40 -50.70
C LEU A 629 -5.28 73.66 -51.45
N ASP A 630 -5.19 74.81 -50.79
CA ASP A 630 -5.37 76.14 -51.39
C ASP A 630 -4.03 76.89 -51.41
N LYS A 631 -3.57 77.27 -52.61
CA LYS A 631 -2.28 77.91 -52.82
C LYS A 631 -2.46 79.37 -53.21
N GLN A 632 -1.94 80.25 -52.38
CA GLN A 632 -1.99 81.68 -52.58
C GLN A 632 -0.60 82.29 -52.73
N GLY A 633 -0.51 83.35 -53.52
CA GLY A 633 0.70 84.16 -53.66
C GLY A 633 0.40 85.55 -54.24
N PRO A 634 1.40 86.43 -54.35
CA PRO A 634 1.20 87.72 -55.01
C PRO A 634 0.95 87.53 -56.52
N PRO A 635 0.14 88.39 -57.17
CA PRO A 635 -0.11 88.32 -58.62
C PRO A 635 1.10 88.80 -59.45
N GLY A 636 2.05 89.49 -58.82
CA GLY A 636 3.28 89.94 -59.47
C GLY A 636 4.44 90.07 -58.48
N VAL A 637 5.67 89.93 -59.00
CA VAL A 637 6.91 90.03 -58.21
C VAL A 637 8.00 90.68 -59.04
N VAL A 638 8.88 91.46 -58.41
CA VAL A 638 10.04 92.03 -59.10
C VAL A 638 11.18 91.01 -59.15
N ALA A 639 11.84 90.88 -60.30
CA ALA A 639 13.07 90.10 -60.44
C ALA A 639 14.10 90.44 -59.33
N GLY A 640 14.73 89.42 -58.75
CA GLY A 640 15.69 89.56 -57.64
C GLY A 640 15.07 89.73 -56.23
N LYS A 641 13.74 89.93 -56.13
CA LYS A 641 13.03 90.04 -54.84
C LYS A 641 12.55 88.68 -54.33
N LEU A 642 12.14 88.65 -53.07
CA LEU A 642 11.50 87.48 -52.47
C LEU A 642 10.05 87.40 -52.94
N ILE A 643 9.60 86.17 -53.18
CA ILE A 643 8.19 85.81 -53.38
C ILE A 643 7.79 84.88 -52.23
N THR A 644 6.61 85.13 -51.66
CA THR A 644 6.06 84.29 -50.59
C THR A 644 4.77 83.66 -51.09
N TYR A 645 4.68 82.34 -50.96
CA TYR A 645 3.48 81.56 -51.16
C TYR A 645 2.94 81.08 -49.81
N THR A 646 1.61 81.04 -49.70
CA THR A 646 0.89 80.51 -48.56
C THR A 646 0.09 79.32 -49.06
N LEU A 647 0.30 78.14 -48.49
CA LEU A 647 -0.46 76.92 -48.80
C LEU A 647 -1.30 76.60 -47.56
N ILE A 648 -2.61 76.48 -47.72
CA ILE A 648 -3.52 76.10 -46.65
C ILE A 648 -3.95 74.67 -46.94
N VAL A 649 -3.53 73.74 -46.09
CA VAL A 649 -3.94 72.34 -46.18
C VAL A 649 -4.99 72.08 -45.12
N SER A 650 -6.12 71.50 -45.51
CA SER A 650 -7.23 71.18 -44.60
C SER A 650 -7.70 69.75 -44.78
N ASN A 651 -8.08 69.09 -43.69
CA ASN A 651 -8.77 67.81 -43.74
C ASN A 651 -10.28 68.05 -43.51
N ALA A 652 -11.06 68.07 -44.58
CA ALA A 652 -12.52 68.12 -44.55
C ALA A 652 -13.17 66.75 -44.31
N GLY A 653 -12.36 65.69 -44.14
CA GLY A 653 -12.82 64.33 -43.92
C GLY A 653 -13.30 64.11 -42.49
N PRO A 654 -14.15 63.09 -42.25
CA PRO A 654 -14.67 62.79 -40.93
C PRO A 654 -13.65 62.11 -40.00
N THR A 655 -12.52 61.62 -40.52
CA THR A 655 -11.45 61.00 -39.71
C THR A 655 -10.14 61.77 -39.82
N THR A 656 -9.21 61.53 -38.90
CA THR A 656 -7.83 62.03 -38.96
C THR A 656 -7.15 61.62 -40.27
N ALA A 657 -6.45 62.55 -40.93
CA ALA A 657 -5.57 62.30 -42.05
C ALA A 657 -4.16 62.10 -41.50
N GLU A 658 -3.64 60.87 -41.62
CA GLU A 658 -2.38 60.48 -41.00
C GLU A 658 -1.17 60.81 -41.88
N SER A 659 -0.07 61.23 -41.25
CA SER A 659 1.22 61.47 -41.92
C SER A 659 1.13 62.41 -43.14
N VAL A 660 0.40 63.53 -43.01
CA VAL A 660 0.21 64.50 -44.09
C VAL A 660 1.55 65.08 -44.55
N VAL A 661 1.79 65.05 -45.86
CA VAL A 661 2.97 65.61 -46.52
C VAL A 661 2.53 66.62 -47.59
N VAL A 662 3.16 67.79 -47.59
CA VAL A 662 2.94 68.84 -48.59
C VAL A 662 4.22 69.05 -49.38
N ALA A 663 4.14 69.04 -50.71
CA ALA A 663 5.25 69.31 -51.60
C ALA A 663 4.95 70.53 -52.49
N ASP A 664 5.86 71.51 -52.50
CA ASP A 664 5.78 72.70 -53.35
C ASP A 664 6.86 72.66 -54.44
N LYS A 665 6.44 72.59 -55.71
CA LYS A 665 7.31 72.60 -56.88
C LYS A 665 7.50 74.02 -57.38
N LEU A 666 8.54 74.67 -56.86
CA LEU A 666 8.94 76.02 -57.30
C LEU A 666 9.20 76.08 -58.82
N PRO A 667 8.72 77.14 -59.51
CA PRO A 667 8.96 77.32 -60.92
C PRO A 667 10.44 77.57 -61.22
N GLU A 668 10.85 77.29 -62.46
CA GLU A 668 12.17 77.66 -62.96
C GLU A 668 12.42 79.17 -62.77
N GLY A 669 13.62 79.53 -62.29
CA GLY A 669 13.95 80.90 -61.93
C GLY A 669 13.49 81.35 -60.54
N VAL A 670 12.98 80.45 -59.68
CA VAL A 670 12.75 80.72 -58.25
C VAL A 670 13.56 79.74 -57.39
N THR A 671 14.49 80.26 -56.58
CA THR A 671 15.26 79.45 -55.62
C THR A 671 14.61 79.47 -54.26
N LEU A 672 14.40 78.32 -53.62
CA LEU A 672 13.88 78.24 -52.25
C LEU A 672 14.81 78.97 -51.27
N ILE A 673 14.25 79.80 -50.40
CA ILE A 673 14.96 80.41 -49.27
C ILE A 673 14.60 79.71 -47.97
N ALA A 674 13.29 79.53 -47.72
CA ALA A 674 12.80 78.83 -46.54
C ALA A 674 11.38 78.33 -46.80
N ALA A 675 11.01 77.23 -46.15
CA ALA A 675 9.63 76.83 -46.00
C ALA A 675 9.39 76.43 -44.54
N SER A 676 8.24 76.81 -44.01
CA SER A 676 7.87 76.57 -42.61
C SER A 676 6.37 76.46 -42.47
N PHE A 677 5.91 75.67 -41.51
CA PHE A 677 4.51 75.52 -41.14
C PHE A 677 4.34 75.68 -39.63
N ALA A 678 3.12 75.86 -39.15
CA ALA A 678 2.82 75.79 -37.72
C ALA A 678 1.58 74.93 -37.51
N THR A 679 1.73 73.85 -36.74
CA THR A 679 0.61 73.10 -36.16
C THR A 679 0.20 73.76 -34.83
N GLY A 680 -0.96 73.40 -34.26
CA GLY A 680 -1.51 74.01 -33.04
C GLY A 680 -0.46 74.34 -31.95
N GLU A 681 -0.55 75.57 -31.40
CA GLU A 681 0.39 76.32 -30.52
C GLU A 681 1.44 77.25 -31.19
N GLY A 682 1.42 77.41 -32.51
CA GLY A 682 1.95 78.62 -33.16
C GLY A 682 3.48 78.78 -33.16
N ARG A 683 4.25 77.70 -32.90
CA ARG A 683 5.69 77.67 -33.16
C ARG A 683 5.96 77.22 -34.61
N PRO A 684 6.74 77.98 -35.41
CA PRO A 684 7.09 77.56 -36.76
C PRO A 684 8.03 76.35 -36.75
N SER A 685 7.65 75.29 -37.45
CA SER A 685 8.46 74.12 -37.78
C SER A 685 9.06 74.29 -39.18
N ALA A 686 10.35 74.00 -39.33
CA ALA A 686 11.04 74.09 -40.63
C ALA A 686 10.75 72.85 -41.51
N CYS A 687 10.58 73.08 -42.81
CA CYS A 687 10.41 72.01 -43.79
C CYS A 687 11.75 71.44 -44.28
N GLY A 688 11.73 70.22 -44.81
CA GLY A 688 12.87 69.56 -45.45
C GLY A 688 13.09 70.05 -46.89
N GLY A 689 13.37 71.34 -47.08
CA GLY A 689 13.32 71.97 -48.40
C GLY A 689 11.91 72.44 -48.73
N ALA A 690 11.42 72.18 -49.95
CA ALA A 690 10.06 72.53 -50.36
C ALA A 690 9.02 71.45 -50.02
N THR A 691 9.41 70.45 -49.23
CA THR A 691 8.55 69.38 -48.73
C THR A 691 8.39 69.50 -47.21
N CYS A 692 7.15 69.55 -46.74
CA CYS A 692 6.79 69.73 -45.33
C CYS A 692 6.02 68.49 -44.85
N HIS A 693 6.52 67.82 -43.81
CA HIS A 693 5.80 66.75 -43.12
C HIS A 693 5.00 67.36 -41.98
N LEU A 694 3.69 67.47 -42.14
CA LEU A 694 2.81 68.13 -41.17
C LEU A 694 2.45 67.21 -40.00
N GLY A 695 2.57 65.88 -40.19
CA GLY A 695 2.09 64.89 -39.22
C GLY A 695 0.61 64.63 -39.43
N ASP A 696 -0.09 64.23 -38.37
CA ASP A 696 -1.52 63.95 -38.44
C ASP A 696 -2.34 65.24 -38.44
N LEU A 697 -3.38 65.28 -39.27
CA LEU A 697 -4.30 66.41 -39.39
C LEU A 697 -5.71 65.94 -39.00
N ALA A 698 -6.20 66.36 -37.83
CA ALA A 698 -7.49 65.93 -37.33
C ALA A 698 -8.65 66.36 -38.24
N ALA A 699 -9.81 65.72 -38.10
CA ALA A 699 -11.01 66.11 -38.83
C ALA A 699 -11.33 67.61 -38.64
N SER A 700 -11.59 68.31 -39.75
CA SER A 700 -11.79 69.76 -39.84
C SER A 700 -10.58 70.64 -39.48
N GLU A 701 -9.40 70.07 -39.19
CA GLU A 701 -8.19 70.84 -38.91
C GLU A 701 -7.60 71.45 -40.19
N LYS A 702 -6.91 72.60 -40.04
CA LYS A 702 -6.17 73.27 -41.12
C LYS A 702 -4.79 73.65 -40.66
N VAL A 703 -3.80 73.47 -41.54
CA VAL A 703 -2.41 73.89 -41.32
C VAL A 703 -1.95 74.79 -42.46
N THR A 704 -1.32 75.90 -42.11
CA THR A 704 -0.76 76.86 -43.07
C THR A 704 0.74 76.64 -43.24
N VAL A 705 1.17 76.40 -44.47
CA VAL A 705 2.57 76.34 -44.90
C VAL A 705 2.96 77.64 -45.59
N THR A 706 4.05 78.27 -45.17
CA THR A 706 4.64 79.44 -45.81
C THR A 706 5.89 79.03 -46.57
N VAL A 707 5.95 79.30 -47.87
CA VAL A 707 7.10 79.02 -48.75
C VAL A 707 7.65 80.34 -49.29
N VAL A 708 8.91 80.65 -48.97
CA VAL A 708 9.61 81.85 -49.42
C VAL A 708 10.68 81.47 -50.44
N GLY A 709 10.55 82.00 -51.65
CA GLY A 709 11.52 81.85 -52.72
C GLY A 709 12.19 83.19 -53.07
N ARG A 710 13.34 83.13 -53.75
CA ARG A 710 13.99 84.27 -54.39
C ARG A 710 13.85 84.13 -55.90
N VAL A 711 13.27 85.15 -56.51
CA VAL A 711 13.14 85.23 -57.96
C VAL A 711 14.50 85.61 -58.56
N ASP A 712 14.94 84.90 -59.58
CA ASP A 712 16.18 85.19 -60.29
C ASP A 712 16.12 86.62 -60.87
N ALA A 713 17.19 87.39 -60.65
CA ALA A 713 17.31 88.75 -61.15
C ALA A 713 17.40 88.81 -62.70
N GLY A 714 17.71 87.69 -63.36
CA GLY A 714 17.79 87.58 -64.82
C GLY A 714 16.46 87.39 -65.53
N LEU A 715 15.34 87.16 -64.82
CA LEU A 715 14.04 86.97 -65.46
C LEU A 715 13.52 88.26 -66.10
N LEU A 716 13.04 88.16 -67.34
CA LEU A 716 12.48 89.28 -68.08
C LEU A 716 11.10 89.70 -67.53
N PRO A 717 10.76 91.00 -67.55
CA PRO A 717 9.41 91.45 -67.24
C PRO A 717 8.37 90.75 -68.13
N GLY A 718 7.27 90.28 -67.52
CA GLY A 718 6.22 89.54 -68.19
C GLY A 718 6.36 88.01 -68.13
N THR A 719 7.50 87.47 -67.67
CA THR A 719 7.68 86.03 -67.41
C THR A 719 6.60 85.54 -66.45
N VAL A 720 5.93 84.44 -66.81
CA VAL A 720 4.90 83.80 -65.97
C VAL A 720 5.55 82.72 -65.13
N LEU A 721 5.47 82.88 -63.82
CA LEU A 721 5.88 81.89 -62.83
C LEU A 721 4.63 81.14 -62.38
N THR A 722 4.56 79.84 -62.64
CA THR A 722 3.48 78.97 -62.17
C THR A 722 4.04 78.07 -61.09
N ASN A 723 3.62 78.28 -59.85
CA ASN A 723 4.06 77.48 -58.71
C ASN A 723 2.98 76.46 -58.38
N SER A 724 3.36 75.19 -58.30
CA SER A 724 2.43 74.07 -58.12
C SER A 724 2.70 73.36 -56.81
N ALA A 725 1.66 73.10 -56.02
CA ALA A 725 1.81 72.30 -54.80
C ALA A 725 0.79 71.16 -54.73
N SER A 726 1.14 70.12 -54.00
CA SER A 726 0.30 68.95 -53.74
C SER A 726 0.41 68.50 -52.28
N ALA A 727 -0.70 68.05 -51.71
CA ALA A 727 -0.77 67.36 -50.43
C ALA A 727 -0.97 65.84 -50.64
N PHE A 728 -0.65 65.06 -49.62
CA PHE A 728 -0.84 63.61 -49.56
C PHE A 728 -0.98 63.18 -48.10
N SER A 729 -1.80 62.17 -47.81
CA SER A 729 -1.82 61.46 -46.52
C SER A 729 -1.78 59.95 -46.71
N ASP A 730 -1.39 59.22 -45.67
CA ASP A 730 -1.45 57.75 -45.65
C ASP A 730 -2.89 57.23 -45.46
N THR A 731 -3.82 58.11 -45.03
CA THR A 731 -5.23 57.79 -44.89
C THR A 731 -5.92 57.83 -46.26
N PRO A 732 -6.63 56.76 -46.66
CA PRO A 732 -7.34 56.76 -47.92
C PRO A 732 -8.40 57.87 -48.00
N GLU A 733 -8.48 58.51 -49.16
CA GLU A 733 -9.54 59.45 -49.52
C GLU A 733 -10.04 59.18 -50.94
N ALA A 734 -11.31 59.55 -51.19
CA ALA A 734 -11.97 59.30 -52.47
C ALA A 734 -11.89 60.50 -53.44
N ASP A 735 -11.75 61.72 -52.90
CA ASP A 735 -11.55 62.94 -53.67
C ASP A 735 -10.08 63.33 -53.55
N VAL A 736 -9.35 63.28 -54.66
CA VAL A 736 -7.92 63.63 -54.73
C VAL A 736 -7.68 64.81 -55.68
N LEU A 737 -8.76 65.42 -56.17
CA LEU A 737 -8.67 66.49 -57.18
C LEU A 737 -8.39 67.84 -56.55
N ASP A 738 -8.74 68.04 -55.28
CA ASP A 738 -8.48 69.25 -54.49
C ASP A 738 -7.20 69.18 -53.65
N ASP A 739 -6.45 68.08 -53.73
CA ASP A 739 -5.14 67.93 -53.08
C ASP A 739 -4.02 68.78 -53.70
N SER A 740 -4.27 69.39 -54.87
CA SER A 740 -3.27 70.17 -55.58
C SER A 740 -3.82 71.50 -56.06
N ASP A 741 -2.97 72.53 -56.01
CA ASP A 741 -3.31 73.86 -56.50
C ASP A 741 -2.08 74.60 -57.05
N ASP A 742 -2.35 75.47 -58.02
CA ASP A 742 -1.37 76.23 -58.79
C ASP A 742 -1.60 77.73 -58.62
N HIS A 743 -0.53 78.48 -58.29
CA HIS A 743 -0.58 79.94 -58.27
C HIS A 743 0.29 80.54 -59.35
N THR A 744 -0.27 81.44 -60.17
CA THR A 744 0.45 82.13 -61.23
C THR A 744 0.80 83.57 -60.84
N CYS A 745 2.04 83.96 -61.10
CA CYS A 745 2.57 85.28 -60.80
C CYS A 745 3.39 85.80 -61.99
N ARG A 746 3.35 87.10 -62.26
CA ARG A 746 4.14 87.73 -63.35
C ARG A 746 5.31 88.55 -62.83
N VAL A 747 6.46 88.42 -63.49
CA VAL A 747 7.64 89.24 -63.18
C VAL A 747 7.41 90.69 -63.62
N THR A 748 7.64 91.67 -62.74
CA THR A 748 7.47 93.12 -62.97
C THR A 748 8.79 93.89 -62.81
N TYR A 749 8.84 95.14 -63.29
CA TYR A 749 10.04 96.01 -63.31
C TYR A 749 9.96 97.15 -62.26
N TYR A 750 11.10 97.51 -61.64
CA TYR A 750 11.22 98.70 -60.78
C TYR A 750 11.36 99.98 -61.62
N GLY A 751 10.34 100.82 -61.66
CA GLY A 751 10.47 102.19 -62.16
C GLY A 751 10.98 103.13 -61.07
N LEU A 752 12.24 103.58 -61.14
CA LEU A 752 12.70 104.81 -60.48
C LEU A 752 12.98 105.86 -61.57
N TYR A 753 12.23 106.95 -61.48
CA TYR A 753 12.29 108.18 -62.27
C TYR A 753 13.72 108.70 -62.47
N LEU A 754 14.12 108.98 -63.71
CA LEU A 754 15.18 109.94 -64.06
C LEU A 754 14.69 110.83 -65.23
N PRO A 755 14.89 112.16 -65.18
CA PRO A 755 14.21 113.11 -66.06
C PRO A 755 14.85 113.15 -67.45
N LEU A 756 14.06 113.04 -68.50
CA LEU A 756 14.48 113.37 -69.87
C LEU A 756 14.29 114.87 -70.10
N ILE A 757 15.39 115.63 -70.03
CA ILE A 757 15.44 116.98 -70.58
C ILE A 757 15.62 116.91 -72.10
N SER A 758 14.72 117.64 -72.76
CA SER A 758 14.57 118.10 -74.16
C SER A 758 15.76 117.98 -75.12
N TRP A 759 15.48 117.76 -76.42
CA TRP A 759 15.28 118.78 -77.49
C TRP A 759 14.57 118.02 -78.64
N GLY A 760 13.45 118.46 -79.19
CA GLY A 760 13.37 119.60 -80.10
C GLY A 760 13.12 119.12 -81.55
N THR A 761 11.83 118.94 -81.88
CA THR A 761 11.14 119.29 -83.16
C THR A 761 11.73 118.90 -84.53
N ALA A 762 10.93 118.23 -85.38
CA ALA A 762 10.29 118.84 -86.56
C ALA A 762 9.52 117.81 -87.44
N SER A 763 8.24 118.14 -87.68
CA SER A 763 7.43 117.96 -88.92
C SER A 763 7.37 116.60 -89.65
N GLN A 764 6.22 115.92 -89.51
CA GLN A 764 5.18 115.57 -90.53
C GLN A 764 5.58 115.31 -92.02
N PRO A 765 4.71 114.69 -92.87
CA PRO A 765 3.75 113.58 -92.67
C PRO A 765 3.62 112.57 -93.88
N LEU A 766 3.03 111.37 -93.66
CA LEU A 766 2.30 110.46 -94.60
C LEU A 766 3.02 109.91 -95.88
N PRO A 767 2.49 108.90 -96.62
CA PRO A 767 1.83 107.60 -96.33
C PRO A 767 2.56 106.43 -97.08
N PRO A 768 1.90 105.46 -97.77
CA PRO A 768 1.45 104.11 -97.37
C PRO A 768 2.22 102.94 -98.05
N ASP A 769 1.77 101.70 -97.77
CA ASP A 769 1.99 100.42 -98.48
C ASP A 769 3.37 99.71 -98.39
N LEU A 770 3.46 98.71 -97.49
CA LEU A 770 3.56 97.26 -97.79
C LEU A 770 3.47 96.41 -96.51
#